data_AF-A0A9E4J913-F1
#
_entry.id   AF-A0A9E4J913-F1
#
_cell.length_a   1.000
_cell.length_b   1.000
_cell.length_c   1.000
_cell.angle_alpha   90.00
_cell.angle_beta   90.00
_cell.angle_gamma   90.00
#
_symmetry.space_group_name_H-M   'P 1'
#
loop_
_entity.id
_entity.type
_entity.pdbx_description
1 polymer ?
#
loop_
_entity_poly.entity_id
_entity_poly.type
_entity_poly.pdbx_seq_one_letter_code
_entity_poly.pdbx_strand_id
1 'polypeptide(L)'
;MKPSLEEKAAAKAEARRQREEAARAQAQLEQLAAEKRAETVILRAGVQAKFAVNVMPRPNFALDTPPSKVVQSIANPQKLRLEFPMTGSCERVAACRLPCTLSWLVRRQADGAELSVLVAGLTEVVIAKDGRLHVEVEGRPPVLDIVEAGLAGHGELNAQLTFAQPHLGQVRLARSLPFRVDASVAIRWQDENGAQSAGIGLVGAASAKATLFGTHASIAVATSPVLDQVDLAVEILDAEGKAILTLPWKAGKRPTSVAWSMGFTGISHHSFSALKPENGTYDLGCRLVALQGTKPRVLLSGRTVVRVQQPLLTDFRVTYSPGWLGTYRASGKILRVTPEADLRLTIALVDAFTATVLPPKAPEAPKLEKVEVTLADDGSFSAALGIGHFQAPPADTNDRPVYAILSFPAAERTAGVRGAIAPYLAHNDETFALWEGGAPTWSSSAPWIASEEAPLAMRGKRPPAAPVNVLAEPADLGGDPYGPLTADIAYGDLRAWEGEYAYMYRDSAKQGYVTVGCGLKVDDLDAVVKLPLVDKVNGVPASAAEKRAAFERVMQEPRHATARGYADRTNLVLTKDAIISLAKELVDQRFVPELKKIYGEQAFDSFPLCVRRALVDMAYNAGTGNMKEWNMTGHIRQRAWQLAANEVPTAGRQERRAWRRSLLNFAASLPRETHTS
;
A
#
# COMPACT_ATOMS: atom_id res chain seq x y z
N MET A 1 5.93 -14.78 65.64
CA MET A 1 6.77 -15.99 65.61
C MET A 1 7.01 -16.36 64.15
N LYS A 2 8.26 -16.50 63.72
CA LYS A 2 8.59 -16.97 62.36
C LYS A 2 8.45 -18.49 62.35
N PRO A 3 7.75 -19.09 61.37
CA PRO A 3 7.58 -20.53 61.33
C PRO A 3 8.94 -21.21 61.24
N SER A 4 9.10 -22.30 61.99
CA SER A 4 10.34 -23.06 62.09
C SER A 4 10.71 -23.64 60.71
N LEU A 5 11.99 -23.97 60.52
CA LEU A 5 12.44 -24.63 59.30
C LEU A 5 11.69 -25.95 59.04
N GLU A 6 11.25 -26.63 60.10
CA GLU A 6 10.47 -27.86 60.03
C GLU A 6 9.04 -27.61 59.55
N GLU A 7 8.39 -26.52 60.01
CA GLU A 7 7.03 -26.17 59.56
C GLU A 7 7.00 -25.80 58.07
N LYS A 8 8.05 -25.15 57.57
CA LYS A 8 8.18 -24.85 56.13
C LYS A 8 8.44 -26.09 55.29
N ALA A 9 9.19 -27.06 55.82
CA ALA A 9 9.44 -28.33 55.14
C ALA A 9 8.16 -29.18 55.05
N ALA A 10 7.39 -29.24 56.13
CA ALA A 10 6.10 -29.95 56.18
C ALA A 10 5.09 -29.34 55.19
N ALA A 11 4.93 -28.01 55.17
CA ALA A 11 4.02 -27.33 54.24
C ALA A 11 4.40 -27.56 52.76
N LYS A 12 5.70 -27.64 52.46
CA LYS A 12 6.19 -27.91 51.10
C LYS A 12 5.93 -29.36 50.67
N ALA A 13 6.02 -30.32 51.61
CA ALA A 13 5.70 -31.72 51.35
C ALA A 13 4.19 -31.91 51.10
N GLU A 14 3.35 -31.25 51.91
CA GLU A 14 1.89 -31.24 51.76
C GLU A 14 1.47 -30.70 50.38
N ALA A 15 2.03 -29.56 49.97
CA ALA A 15 1.73 -28.93 48.68
C ALA A 15 2.18 -29.78 47.48
N ARG A 16 3.27 -30.54 47.62
CA ARG A 16 3.72 -31.48 46.58
C ARG A 16 2.75 -32.65 46.44
N ARG A 17 2.30 -33.22 47.56
CA ARG A 17 1.32 -34.32 47.56
C ARG A 17 0.00 -33.90 46.93
N GLN A 18 -0.51 -32.71 47.27
CA GLN A 18 -1.75 -32.18 46.67
C GLN A 18 -1.63 -31.96 45.15
N ARG A 19 -0.46 -31.53 44.66
CA ARG A 19 -0.21 -31.40 43.21
C ARG A 19 -0.15 -32.75 42.49
N GLU A 20 0.44 -33.76 43.12
CA GLU A 20 0.53 -35.11 42.57
C GLU A 20 -0.87 -35.79 42.53
N GLU A 21 -1.71 -35.58 43.55
CA GLU A 21 -3.10 -36.04 43.56
C GLU A 21 -3.96 -35.33 42.50
N ALA A 22 -3.83 -34.01 42.33
CA ALA A 22 -4.55 -33.26 41.30
C ALA A 22 -4.16 -33.68 39.87
N ALA A 23 -2.87 -33.93 39.62
CA ALA A 23 -2.39 -34.40 38.32
C ALA A 23 -2.94 -35.79 37.96
N ARG A 24 -3.04 -36.70 38.95
CA ARG A 24 -3.64 -38.03 38.74
C ARG A 24 -5.14 -37.97 38.44
N ALA A 25 -5.87 -37.10 39.14
CA ALA A 25 -7.30 -36.89 38.87
C ALA A 25 -7.56 -36.34 37.47
N GLN A 26 -6.71 -35.41 37.01
CA GLN A 26 -6.81 -34.84 35.67
C GLN A 26 -6.49 -35.88 34.57
N ALA A 27 -5.45 -36.70 34.77
CA ALA A 27 -5.12 -37.78 33.84
C ALA A 27 -6.24 -38.84 33.74
N GLN A 28 -6.91 -39.17 34.85
CA GLN A 28 -8.07 -40.07 34.85
C GLN A 28 -9.26 -39.49 34.09
N LEU A 29 -9.53 -38.19 34.24
CA LEU A 29 -10.59 -37.49 33.49
C LEU A 29 -10.31 -37.46 31.98
N GLU A 30 -9.06 -37.22 31.58
CA GLU A 30 -8.64 -37.22 30.17
C GLU A 30 -8.73 -38.63 29.57
N GLN A 31 -8.37 -39.67 30.32
CA GLN A 31 -8.53 -41.06 29.88
C GLN A 31 -10.01 -41.43 29.70
N LEU A 32 -10.88 -41.08 30.65
CA LEU A 32 -12.34 -41.28 30.54
C LEU A 32 -12.97 -40.50 29.38
N ALA A 33 -12.46 -39.30 29.09
CA ALA A 33 -12.92 -38.49 27.96
C ALA A 33 -12.43 -39.06 26.61
N ALA A 34 -11.23 -39.64 26.56
CA ALA A 34 -10.69 -40.33 25.39
C ALA A 34 -11.45 -41.64 25.11
N GLU A 35 -11.76 -42.43 26.13
CA GLU A 35 -12.58 -43.64 26.03
C GLU A 35 -14.01 -43.32 25.56
N LYS A 36 -14.62 -42.24 26.07
CA LYS A 36 -15.94 -41.77 25.58
C LYS A 36 -15.93 -41.25 24.13
N ARG A 37 -14.78 -40.81 23.62
CA ARG A 37 -14.65 -40.32 22.23
C ARG A 37 -14.41 -41.44 21.21
N ALA A 38 -13.93 -42.61 21.64
CA ALA A 38 -13.50 -43.66 20.73
C ALA A 38 -14.64 -44.50 20.15
N GLU A 39 -15.77 -44.67 20.84
CA GLU A 39 -16.85 -45.53 20.32
C GLU A 39 -18.22 -45.04 20.77
N THR A 40 -18.91 -44.28 19.92
CA THR A 40 -20.38 -44.29 19.97
C THR A 40 -21.00 -43.94 18.61
N VAL A 41 -21.21 -44.97 17.79
CA VAL A 41 -22.36 -45.03 16.88
C VAL A 41 -23.47 -45.73 17.65
N ILE A 42 -24.44 -44.97 18.16
CA ILE A 42 -25.62 -45.55 18.82
C ILE A 42 -26.58 -46.02 17.73
N LEU A 43 -26.53 -47.31 17.39
CA LEU A 43 -27.60 -47.99 16.67
C LEU A 43 -28.65 -48.45 17.70
N ARG A 44 -29.80 -47.78 17.75
CA ARG A 44 -30.94 -48.21 18.58
C ARG A 44 -31.61 -49.41 17.90
N ALA A 45 -31.54 -50.58 18.53
CA ALA A 45 -32.29 -51.76 18.13
C ALA A 45 -33.79 -51.52 18.38
N GLY A 46 -34.62 -51.73 17.35
CA GLY A 46 -36.08 -51.56 17.44
C GLY A 46 -36.80 -51.34 16.11
N VAL A 47 -36.08 -51.08 15.01
CA VAL A 47 -36.66 -51.01 13.66
C VAL A 47 -35.77 -51.78 12.70
N GLN A 48 -36.30 -52.84 12.07
CA GLN A 48 -35.64 -53.51 10.96
C GLN A 48 -35.81 -52.63 9.70
N ALA A 49 -35.01 -51.58 9.60
CA ALA A 49 -34.94 -50.78 8.37
C ALA A 49 -33.81 -51.33 7.49
N LYS A 50 -34.16 -51.78 6.27
CA LYS A 50 -33.15 -52.00 5.22
C LYS A 50 -32.76 -50.63 4.65
N PHE A 51 -31.62 -50.12 5.04
CA PHE A 51 -31.01 -48.95 4.38
C PHE A 51 -29.96 -49.45 3.39
N ALA A 52 -30.04 -48.99 2.14
CA ALA A 52 -29.01 -49.26 1.14
C ALA A 52 -27.80 -48.38 1.45
N VAL A 53 -26.70 -48.99 1.88
CA VAL A 53 -25.40 -48.30 2.01
C VAL A 53 -24.64 -48.51 0.72
N ASN A 54 -24.44 -47.45 -0.05
CA ASN A 54 -23.50 -47.48 -1.17
C ASN A 54 -22.08 -47.30 -0.61
N VAL A 55 -21.40 -48.41 -0.33
CA VAL A 55 -19.98 -48.41 0.01
C VAL A 55 -19.20 -48.15 -1.28
N MET A 56 -18.77 -46.91 -1.49
CA MET A 56 -17.86 -46.56 -2.58
C MET A 56 -16.42 -46.75 -2.09
N PRO A 57 -15.65 -47.72 -2.63
CA PRO A 57 -14.24 -47.86 -2.29
C PRO A 57 -13.52 -46.57 -2.67
N ARG A 58 -12.71 -46.01 -1.76
CA ARG A 58 -11.92 -44.82 -2.05
C ARG A 58 -10.92 -45.15 -3.16
N PRO A 59 -11.01 -44.49 -4.33
CA PRO A 59 -10.06 -44.69 -5.41
C PRO A 59 -8.66 -44.31 -4.98
N ASN A 60 -7.67 -45.08 -5.44
CA ASN A 60 -6.27 -44.74 -5.24
C ASN A 60 -5.69 -44.28 -6.57
N PHE A 61 -5.47 -42.98 -6.71
CA PHE A 61 -4.90 -42.38 -7.92
C PHE A 61 -3.41 -42.12 -7.72
N ALA A 62 -2.61 -42.48 -8.71
CA ALA A 62 -1.20 -42.15 -8.78
C ALA A 62 -0.85 -41.62 -10.17
N LEU A 63 -0.25 -40.43 -10.23
CA LEU A 63 0.27 -39.87 -11.48
C LEU A 63 1.71 -40.32 -11.69
N ASP A 64 2.00 -40.75 -12.92
CA ASP A 64 3.34 -41.14 -13.35
C ASP A 64 4.25 -39.90 -13.42
N THR A 65 5.57 -40.15 -13.37
CA THR A 65 6.53 -39.10 -13.72
C THR A 65 6.43 -38.80 -15.23
N PRO A 66 6.35 -37.52 -15.65
CA PRO A 66 6.27 -37.19 -17.05
C PRO A 66 7.46 -37.71 -17.87
N PRO A 67 7.29 -37.95 -19.18
CA PRO A 67 8.37 -38.44 -20.04
C PRO A 67 9.61 -37.54 -19.99
N SER A 68 10.82 -38.11 -20.05
CA SER A 68 12.08 -37.36 -19.93
C SER A 68 12.21 -36.21 -20.93
N LYS A 69 11.63 -36.35 -22.13
CA LYS A 69 11.57 -35.28 -23.14
C LYS A 69 10.79 -34.04 -22.65
N VAL A 70 9.70 -34.25 -21.92
CA VAL A 70 8.90 -33.17 -21.32
C VAL A 70 9.69 -32.49 -20.20
N VAL A 71 10.32 -33.29 -19.32
CA VAL A 71 11.17 -32.77 -18.24
C VAL A 71 12.33 -31.93 -18.80
N GLN A 72 13.01 -32.41 -19.84
CA GLN A 72 14.06 -31.66 -20.53
C GLN A 72 13.53 -30.39 -21.19
N SER A 73 12.34 -30.44 -21.79
CA SER A 73 11.70 -29.27 -22.41
C SER A 73 11.29 -28.21 -21.38
N ILE A 74 11.03 -28.59 -20.13
CA ILE A 74 10.73 -27.65 -19.04
C ILE A 74 12.01 -27.07 -18.43
N ALA A 75 13.06 -27.89 -18.33
CA ALA A 75 14.37 -27.47 -17.86
C ALA A 75 15.08 -26.53 -18.85
N ASN A 76 14.77 -26.61 -20.14
CA ASN A 76 15.30 -25.73 -21.17
C ASN A 76 14.27 -25.53 -22.30
N PRO A 77 13.23 -24.71 -22.08
CA PRO A 77 12.19 -24.51 -23.08
C PRO A 77 12.76 -23.93 -24.37
N GLN A 78 12.22 -24.39 -25.49
CA GLN A 78 12.47 -23.83 -26.83
C GLN A 78 11.20 -23.21 -27.42
N LYS A 79 10.05 -23.42 -26.75
CA LYS A 79 8.72 -22.93 -27.11
C LYS A 79 8.01 -22.45 -25.86
N LEU A 80 7.14 -21.45 -26.00
CA LEU A 80 6.32 -20.94 -24.90
C LEU A 80 5.22 -21.91 -24.47
N ARG A 81 4.75 -22.75 -25.39
CA ARG A 81 3.71 -23.75 -25.14
C ARG A 81 4.29 -25.14 -25.32
N LEU A 82 4.21 -25.96 -24.27
CA LEU A 82 4.72 -27.31 -24.22
C LEU A 82 3.57 -28.28 -23.99
N GLU A 83 3.45 -29.31 -24.81
CA GLU A 83 2.54 -30.42 -24.49
C GLU A 83 3.04 -31.16 -23.25
N PHE A 84 2.15 -31.38 -22.30
CA PHE A 84 2.42 -31.99 -21.00
C PHE A 84 1.50 -33.21 -20.83
N PRO A 85 1.78 -34.34 -21.51
CA PRO A 85 1.00 -35.56 -21.36
C PRO A 85 1.12 -36.07 -19.92
N MET A 86 -0.03 -36.19 -19.24
CA MET A 86 -0.12 -36.72 -17.88
C MET A 86 -0.76 -38.11 -17.95
N THR A 87 -0.02 -39.11 -17.50
CA THR A 87 -0.50 -40.49 -17.36
C THR A 87 -0.40 -40.95 -15.91
N GLY A 88 -1.07 -42.04 -15.58
CA GLY A 88 -1.02 -42.60 -14.24
C GLY A 88 -1.73 -43.95 -14.14
N SER A 89 -2.04 -44.32 -12.91
CA SER A 89 -2.86 -45.48 -12.58
C SER A 89 -3.94 -45.11 -11.56
N CYS A 90 -5.05 -45.83 -11.62
CA CYS A 90 -6.12 -45.78 -10.65
C CYS A 90 -6.51 -47.20 -10.26
N GLU A 91 -6.53 -47.47 -8.95
CA GLU A 91 -7.11 -48.70 -8.42
C GLU A 91 -8.53 -48.46 -7.94
N ARG A 92 -9.37 -49.51 -8.04
CA ARG A 92 -10.73 -49.56 -7.49
C ARG A 92 -11.74 -48.63 -8.19
N VAL A 93 -11.47 -48.26 -9.44
CA VAL A 93 -12.39 -47.52 -10.31
C VAL A 93 -12.52 -48.23 -11.65
N ALA A 94 -13.76 -48.43 -12.11
CA ALA A 94 -14.03 -48.98 -13.43
C ALA A 94 -13.73 -47.94 -14.52
N ALA A 95 -13.57 -48.38 -15.78
CA ALA A 95 -13.32 -47.46 -16.89
C ALA A 95 -14.39 -46.36 -16.97
N CYS A 96 -13.97 -45.10 -16.87
CA CYS A 96 -14.86 -43.94 -16.84
C CYS A 96 -14.09 -42.65 -17.16
N ARG A 97 -14.84 -41.55 -17.30
CA ARG A 97 -14.29 -40.19 -17.40
C ARG A 97 -14.73 -39.43 -16.15
N LEU A 98 -13.76 -38.86 -15.43
CA LEU A 98 -14.02 -38.13 -14.19
C LEU A 98 -13.71 -36.64 -14.40
N PRO A 99 -14.67 -35.73 -14.22
CA PRO A 99 -14.42 -34.31 -14.31
C PRO A 99 -13.55 -33.83 -13.14
N CYS A 100 -12.57 -33.00 -13.44
CA CYS A 100 -11.70 -32.40 -12.43
C CYS A 100 -11.25 -30.99 -12.86
N THR A 101 -10.48 -30.35 -12.00
CA THR A 101 -9.69 -29.16 -12.34
C THR A 101 -8.21 -29.50 -12.28
N LEU A 102 -7.45 -28.99 -13.25
CA LEU A 102 -5.99 -29.08 -13.28
C LEU A 102 -5.39 -27.73 -12.90
N SER A 103 -4.45 -27.74 -11.96
CA SER A 103 -3.65 -26.57 -11.60
C SER A 103 -2.16 -26.87 -11.68
N TRP A 104 -1.40 -25.95 -12.27
CA TRP A 104 0.05 -25.91 -12.17
C TRP A 104 0.45 -25.28 -10.83
N LEU A 105 1.21 -26.01 -10.02
CA LEU A 105 1.77 -25.50 -8.77
C LEU A 105 3.22 -25.12 -9.03
N VAL A 106 3.53 -23.82 -8.99
CA VAL A 106 4.85 -23.29 -9.32
C VAL A 106 5.48 -22.68 -8.09
N ARG A 107 6.64 -23.19 -7.70
CA ARG A 107 7.46 -22.62 -6.63
C ARG A 107 8.71 -22.00 -7.23
N ARG A 108 8.85 -20.68 -7.13
CA ARG A 108 10.02 -19.96 -7.65
C ARG A 108 11.12 -19.88 -6.60
N GLN A 109 12.37 -20.06 -7.02
CA GLN A 109 13.52 -20.00 -6.10
C GLN A 109 13.87 -18.56 -5.71
N ALA A 110 13.66 -17.59 -6.60
CA ALA A 110 14.11 -16.21 -6.39
C ALA A 110 13.41 -15.49 -5.23
N ASP A 111 12.11 -15.74 -5.05
CA ASP A 111 11.27 -15.09 -4.04
C ASP A 111 10.58 -16.10 -3.09
N GLY A 112 10.76 -17.40 -3.32
CA GLY A 112 10.10 -18.46 -2.56
C GLY A 112 8.58 -18.51 -2.78
N ALA A 113 8.03 -17.75 -3.74
CA ALA A 113 6.60 -17.66 -3.95
C ALA A 113 6.05 -18.98 -4.51
N GLU A 114 4.91 -19.40 -3.97
CA GLU A 114 4.10 -20.50 -4.49
C GLU A 114 2.89 -19.95 -5.23
N LEU A 115 2.77 -20.31 -6.49
CA LEU A 115 1.70 -19.89 -7.39
C LEU A 115 0.90 -21.13 -7.79
N SER A 116 -0.43 -21.03 -7.71
CA SER A 116 -1.34 -22.05 -8.24
C SER A 116 -2.06 -21.47 -9.45
N VAL A 117 -1.73 -21.96 -10.65
CA VAL A 117 -2.29 -21.50 -11.91
C VAL A 117 -3.28 -22.53 -12.43
N LEU A 118 -4.56 -22.15 -12.46
CA LEU A 118 -5.62 -22.99 -13.01
C LEU A 118 -5.46 -23.11 -14.53
N VAL A 119 -5.54 -24.34 -15.03
CA VAL A 119 -5.60 -24.61 -16.48
C VAL A 119 -7.03 -24.38 -16.96
N ALA A 120 -7.20 -23.47 -17.90
CA ALA A 120 -8.50 -23.19 -18.49
C ALA A 120 -8.98 -24.36 -19.37
N GLY A 121 -10.29 -24.56 -19.42
CA GLY A 121 -10.94 -25.61 -20.19
C GLY A 121 -11.49 -26.75 -19.34
N LEU A 122 -12.36 -27.56 -19.96
CA LEU A 122 -12.90 -28.76 -19.32
C LEU A 122 -11.80 -29.79 -19.15
N THR A 123 -11.43 -30.10 -17.90
CA THR A 123 -10.44 -31.12 -17.59
C THR A 123 -11.11 -32.42 -17.16
N GLU A 124 -10.68 -33.53 -17.75
CA GLU A 124 -11.17 -34.86 -17.43
C GLU A 124 -9.99 -35.81 -17.17
N VAL A 125 -10.17 -36.74 -16.23
CA VAL A 125 -9.33 -37.93 -16.10
C VAL A 125 -10.03 -39.08 -16.80
N VAL A 126 -9.40 -39.63 -17.83
CA VAL A 126 -9.90 -40.78 -18.58
C VAL A 126 -9.23 -42.04 -18.02
N ILE A 127 -10.03 -42.97 -17.50
CA ILE A 127 -9.57 -44.23 -16.91
C ILE A 127 -9.94 -45.37 -17.84
N ALA A 128 -8.95 -46.14 -18.26
CA ALA A 128 -9.11 -47.32 -19.10
C ALA A 128 -9.48 -48.57 -18.27
N LYS A 129 -9.88 -49.65 -18.96
CA LYS A 129 -10.32 -50.91 -18.32
C LYS A 129 -9.23 -51.60 -17.50
N ASP A 130 -7.97 -51.36 -17.81
CA ASP A 130 -6.80 -51.89 -17.12
C ASP A 130 -6.37 -51.02 -15.92
N GLY A 131 -7.11 -49.97 -15.60
CA GLY A 131 -6.79 -49.03 -14.52
C GLY A 131 -5.73 -47.99 -14.89
N ARG A 132 -5.23 -47.96 -16.13
CA ARG A 132 -4.39 -46.85 -16.60
C ARG A 132 -5.24 -45.60 -16.79
N LEU A 133 -4.67 -44.44 -16.48
CA LEU A 133 -5.34 -43.17 -16.72
C LEU A 133 -4.46 -42.20 -17.50
N HIS A 134 -5.13 -41.26 -18.17
CA HIS A 134 -4.52 -40.05 -18.69
C HIS A 134 -5.44 -38.85 -18.45
N VAL A 135 -4.84 -37.66 -18.45
CA VAL A 135 -5.58 -36.40 -18.28
C VAL A 135 -5.79 -35.76 -19.64
N GLU A 136 -6.98 -35.26 -19.88
CA GLU A 136 -7.35 -34.47 -21.07
C GLU A 136 -7.89 -33.11 -20.65
N VAL A 137 -7.53 -32.06 -21.40
CA VAL A 137 -8.15 -30.74 -21.36
C VAL A 137 -8.77 -30.51 -22.72
N GLU A 138 -10.10 -30.37 -22.77
CA GLU A 138 -10.87 -30.24 -24.02
C GLU A 138 -10.56 -31.38 -25.02
N GLY A 139 -10.41 -32.60 -24.51
CA GLY A 139 -10.13 -33.79 -25.33
C GLY A 139 -8.69 -33.88 -25.88
N ARG A 140 -7.76 -33.07 -25.38
CA ARG A 140 -6.35 -33.08 -25.79
C ARG A 140 -5.43 -33.19 -24.57
N PRO A 141 -4.16 -33.63 -24.74
CA PRO A 141 -3.18 -33.55 -23.67
C PRO A 141 -3.05 -32.12 -23.11
N PRO A 142 -2.86 -31.94 -21.79
CA PRO A 142 -2.64 -30.64 -21.19
C PRO A 142 -1.49 -29.90 -21.87
N VAL A 143 -1.62 -28.58 -22.00
CA VAL A 143 -0.56 -27.71 -22.53
C VAL A 143 -0.06 -26.82 -21.39
N LEU A 144 1.22 -26.91 -21.09
CA LEU A 144 1.91 -26.00 -20.19
C LEU A 144 2.32 -24.75 -20.98
N ASP A 145 1.68 -23.62 -20.66
CA ASP A 145 2.10 -22.32 -21.14
C ASP A 145 3.07 -21.69 -20.13
N ILE A 146 4.32 -21.49 -20.55
CA ILE A 146 5.42 -20.99 -19.73
C ILE A 146 5.10 -19.59 -19.18
N VAL A 147 4.40 -18.76 -19.94
CA VAL A 147 4.02 -17.39 -19.54
C VAL A 147 2.83 -17.44 -18.58
N GLU A 148 1.76 -18.16 -18.93
CA GLU A 148 0.58 -18.22 -18.06
C GLU A 148 0.86 -18.91 -16.73
N ALA A 149 1.71 -19.94 -16.74
CA ALA A 149 2.15 -20.66 -15.54
C ALA A 149 3.14 -19.85 -14.68
N GLY A 150 3.66 -18.72 -15.16
CA GLY A 150 4.62 -17.88 -14.41
C GLY A 150 6.00 -18.52 -14.25
N LEU A 151 6.42 -19.35 -15.22
CA LEU A 151 7.68 -20.08 -15.20
C LEU A 151 8.84 -19.22 -15.70
N ALA A 152 9.15 -18.13 -14.99
CA ALA A 152 10.33 -17.29 -15.26
C ALA A 152 11.39 -17.48 -14.17
N GLY A 153 12.66 -17.62 -14.57
CA GLY A 153 13.77 -17.89 -13.66
C GLY A 153 13.96 -19.38 -13.38
N HIS A 154 14.18 -19.73 -12.11
CA HIS A 154 14.43 -21.11 -11.66
C HIS A 154 13.46 -21.50 -10.55
N GLY A 155 13.08 -22.78 -10.50
CA GLY A 155 12.18 -23.27 -9.47
C GLY A 155 11.69 -24.70 -9.70
N GLU A 156 10.57 -25.03 -9.07
CA GLU A 156 9.91 -26.32 -9.15
C GLU A 156 8.47 -26.17 -9.67
N LEU A 157 8.06 -27.08 -10.55
CA LEU A 157 6.72 -27.21 -11.09
C LEU A 157 6.10 -28.53 -10.62
N ASN A 158 4.89 -28.49 -10.09
CA ASN A 158 4.06 -29.66 -9.83
C ASN A 158 2.70 -29.48 -10.53
N ALA A 159 1.93 -30.55 -10.64
CA ALA A 159 0.58 -30.51 -11.20
C ALA A 159 -0.37 -31.13 -10.20
N GLN A 160 -1.53 -30.50 -9.99
CA GLN A 160 -2.56 -30.96 -9.07
C GLN A 160 -3.88 -31.12 -9.80
N LEU A 161 -4.47 -32.31 -9.66
CA LEU A 161 -5.84 -32.60 -10.04
C LEU A 161 -6.73 -32.46 -8.80
N THR A 162 -7.83 -31.71 -8.93
CA THR A 162 -8.86 -31.59 -7.90
C THR A 162 -10.18 -32.08 -8.49
N PHE A 163 -10.70 -33.20 -8.00
CA PHE A 163 -11.92 -33.79 -8.54
C PHE A 163 -13.16 -33.05 -8.04
N ALA A 164 -14.20 -32.98 -8.87
CA ALA A 164 -15.48 -32.36 -8.49
C ALA A 164 -16.15 -33.10 -7.31
N GLN A 165 -15.93 -34.41 -7.20
CA GLN A 165 -16.43 -35.22 -6.10
C GLN A 165 -15.47 -35.14 -4.89
N PRO A 166 -15.91 -34.58 -3.74
CA PRO A 166 -15.01 -34.31 -2.60
C PRO A 166 -14.28 -35.54 -2.03
N HIS A 167 -14.89 -36.72 -2.13
CA HIS A 167 -14.32 -37.96 -1.57
C HIS A 167 -13.11 -38.50 -2.36
N LEU A 168 -12.93 -38.07 -3.61
CA LEU A 168 -11.77 -38.43 -4.43
C LEU A 168 -10.51 -37.63 -4.05
N GLY A 169 -10.68 -36.48 -3.38
CA GLY A 169 -9.58 -35.66 -2.89
C GLY A 169 -8.78 -34.97 -3.99
N GLN A 170 -7.51 -34.67 -3.68
CA GLN A 170 -6.55 -34.04 -4.59
C GLN A 170 -5.43 -35.02 -4.91
N VAL A 171 -4.99 -35.02 -6.16
CA VAL A 171 -3.89 -35.88 -6.65
C VAL A 171 -2.80 -35.00 -7.23
N ARG A 172 -1.55 -35.24 -6.86
CA ARG A 172 -0.38 -34.48 -7.32
C ARG A 172 0.57 -35.38 -8.09
N LEU A 173 1.46 -34.76 -8.87
CA LEU A 173 2.62 -35.49 -9.39
C LEU A 173 3.44 -36.01 -8.21
N ALA A 174 3.92 -37.25 -8.33
CA ALA A 174 4.74 -37.89 -7.30
C ALA A 174 6.02 -37.10 -6.99
N ARG A 175 6.53 -36.33 -7.95
CA ARG A 175 7.71 -35.47 -7.81
C ARG A 175 7.48 -34.14 -8.50
N SER A 176 7.93 -33.07 -7.87
CA SER A 176 8.05 -31.78 -8.53
C SER A 176 9.18 -31.83 -9.57
N LEU A 177 8.98 -31.12 -10.67
CA LEU A 177 9.91 -31.03 -11.79
C LEU A 177 10.70 -29.73 -11.70
N PRO A 178 12.04 -29.76 -11.77
CA PRO A 178 12.81 -28.53 -11.84
C PRO A 178 12.56 -27.85 -13.18
N PHE A 179 12.40 -26.53 -13.17
CA PHE A 179 12.38 -25.71 -14.37
C PHE A 179 13.49 -24.68 -14.34
N ARG A 180 13.97 -24.34 -15.54
CA ARG A 180 14.94 -23.28 -15.75
C ARG A 180 14.59 -22.54 -17.04
N VAL A 181 14.02 -21.36 -16.86
CA VAL A 181 13.70 -20.43 -17.92
C VAL A 181 14.59 -19.22 -17.71
N ASP A 182 15.69 -19.16 -18.45
CA ASP A 182 16.70 -18.11 -18.34
C ASP A 182 16.07 -16.74 -18.62
N ALA A 183 15.59 -16.12 -17.55
CA ALA A 183 14.98 -14.81 -17.50
C ALA A 183 15.42 -14.17 -16.18
N SER A 184 16.06 -13.01 -16.27
CA SER A 184 16.45 -12.23 -15.10
C SER A 184 16.22 -10.76 -15.38
N VAL A 185 15.72 -10.04 -14.38
CA VAL A 185 15.71 -8.57 -14.38
C VAL A 185 16.58 -8.11 -13.24
N ALA A 186 17.57 -7.28 -13.55
CA ALA A 186 18.40 -6.63 -12.56
C ALA A 186 18.45 -5.13 -12.86
N ILE A 187 18.27 -4.32 -11.82
CA ILE A 187 18.55 -2.88 -11.86
C ILE A 187 20.03 -2.72 -11.48
N ARG A 188 20.84 -2.14 -12.37
CA ARG A 188 22.25 -1.82 -12.10
C ARG A 188 22.44 -0.30 -12.13
N TRP A 189 23.33 0.18 -11.28
CA TRP A 189 23.72 1.58 -11.19
C TRP A 189 25.07 1.77 -11.87
N GLN A 190 25.17 2.80 -12.69
CA GLN A 190 26.43 3.24 -13.28
C GLN A 190 26.55 4.75 -13.06
N ASP A 191 27.75 5.21 -12.68
CA ASP A 191 28.07 6.63 -12.78
C ASP A 191 28.38 7.01 -14.24
N GLU A 192 28.57 8.30 -14.49
CA GLU A 192 28.93 8.90 -15.79
C GLU A 192 30.19 8.27 -16.43
N ASN A 193 31.03 7.61 -15.64
CA ASN A 193 32.25 6.95 -16.08
C ASN A 193 32.13 5.42 -16.16
N GLY A 194 30.93 4.86 -15.97
CA GLY A 194 30.66 3.43 -16.00
C GLY A 194 31.17 2.66 -14.77
N ALA A 195 31.65 3.36 -13.74
CA ALA A 195 32.06 2.77 -12.47
C ALA A 195 30.86 2.60 -11.52
N GLN A 196 30.94 1.58 -10.67
CA GLN A 196 29.95 1.34 -9.61
C GLN A 196 30.37 2.12 -8.36
N SER A 197 30.13 3.43 -8.30
CA SER A 197 30.50 4.21 -7.11
C SER A 197 29.68 5.47 -6.87
N ALA A 198 29.81 5.99 -5.64
CA ALA A 198 28.93 6.89 -4.90
C ALA A 198 28.82 8.35 -5.42
N GLY A 199 29.06 8.60 -6.71
CA GLY A 199 29.10 9.92 -7.35
C GLY A 199 27.84 10.25 -8.14
N ILE A 200 27.42 11.51 -8.11
CA ILE A 200 26.06 12.00 -8.37
C ILE A 200 25.72 12.09 -9.87
N GLY A 201 25.03 11.08 -10.37
CA GLY A 201 24.21 11.07 -11.58
C GLY A 201 23.46 9.75 -11.60
N LEU A 202 22.14 9.74 -11.40
CA LEU A 202 21.39 8.48 -11.26
C LEU A 202 21.10 7.83 -12.62
N VAL A 203 22.14 7.38 -13.32
CA VAL A 203 21.96 6.54 -14.50
C VAL A 203 21.67 5.11 -14.05
N GLY A 204 20.39 4.78 -13.91
CA GLY A 204 19.91 3.45 -13.54
C GLY A 204 19.67 2.57 -14.77
N ALA A 205 20.66 1.78 -15.19
CA ALA A 205 20.50 0.83 -16.27
C ALA A 205 19.87 -0.50 -15.77
N ALA A 206 18.64 -0.84 -16.17
CA ALA A 206 18.11 -2.17 -15.89
C ALA A 206 18.29 -3.14 -17.06
N SER A 207 19.21 -4.09 -16.89
CA SER A 207 19.41 -5.16 -17.85
C SER A 207 18.38 -6.27 -17.64
N ALA A 208 17.61 -6.59 -18.68
CA ALA A 208 16.82 -7.82 -18.76
C ALA A 208 17.47 -8.78 -19.77
N LYS A 209 17.74 -10.02 -19.34
CA LYS A 209 18.26 -11.07 -20.22
C LYS A 209 17.22 -12.19 -20.26
N ALA A 210 16.70 -12.49 -21.45
CA ALA A 210 15.61 -13.44 -21.62
C ALA A 210 15.74 -14.14 -22.99
N THR A 211 16.51 -15.23 -23.03
CA THR A 211 16.88 -15.90 -24.30
C THR A 211 15.69 -16.55 -24.99
N LEU A 212 14.72 -17.05 -24.23
CA LEU A 212 13.51 -17.72 -24.74
C LEU A 212 12.56 -16.75 -25.47
N PHE A 213 12.53 -15.49 -25.04
CA PHE A 213 11.53 -14.52 -25.47
C PHE A 213 11.95 -13.75 -26.74
N GLY A 214 13.21 -13.89 -27.13
CA GLY A 214 13.83 -13.20 -28.25
C GLY A 214 13.30 -13.54 -29.64
N THR A 215 12.28 -14.40 -29.77
CA THR A 215 11.60 -14.72 -31.05
C THR A 215 10.09 -14.48 -31.05
N HIS A 216 9.40 -14.37 -29.89
CA HIS A 216 7.93 -14.45 -29.84
C HIS A 216 7.22 -13.56 -28.82
N ALA A 217 7.93 -12.68 -28.08
CA ALA A 217 7.27 -11.83 -27.08
C ALA A 217 7.69 -10.37 -27.18
N SER A 218 6.71 -9.48 -27.10
CA SER A 218 6.93 -8.10 -26.68
C SER A 218 7.10 -8.11 -25.17
N ILE A 219 8.32 -7.87 -24.72
CA ILE A 219 8.60 -7.70 -23.30
C ILE A 219 8.49 -6.22 -22.98
N ALA A 220 7.71 -5.88 -21.96
CA ALA A 220 7.64 -4.56 -21.38
C ALA A 220 8.38 -4.57 -20.05
N VAL A 221 9.44 -3.77 -19.92
CA VAL A 221 10.04 -3.51 -18.60
C VAL A 221 9.32 -2.33 -17.99
N ALA A 222 8.37 -2.60 -17.09
CA ALA A 222 7.61 -1.59 -16.39
C ALA A 222 8.38 -1.16 -15.13
N THR A 223 8.89 0.06 -15.10
CA THR A 223 9.38 0.65 -13.85
C THR A 223 8.34 1.58 -13.25
N SER A 224 8.26 1.61 -11.92
CA SER A 224 7.42 2.56 -11.18
C SER A 224 8.30 3.66 -10.59
N PRO A 225 8.69 4.65 -11.38
CA PRO A 225 8.67 6.04 -10.93
C PRO A 225 7.74 6.87 -11.82
N VAL A 226 6.92 7.74 -11.21
CA VAL A 226 6.00 8.67 -11.88
C VAL A 226 6.75 9.49 -12.94
N LEU A 227 6.55 9.25 -14.25
CA LEU A 227 7.25 9.94 -15.36
C LEU A 227 6.58 9.73 -16.74
N ASP A 228 6.55 10.79 -17.57
CA ASP A 228 5.92 10.86 -18.89
C ASP A 228 6.93 11.17 -20.04
N GLN A 229 6.64 10.59 -21.23
CA GLN A 229 7.16 10.67 -22.63
C GLN A 229 8.65 10.48 -23.05
N VAL A 230 8.87 9.51 -23.99
CA VAL A 230 9.85 9.47 -25.12
C VAL A 230 9.32 8.58 -26.28
N ASP A 231 9.63 8.92 -27.54
CA ASP A 231 9.18 8.44 -28.87
C ASP A 231 9.16 6.91 -29.18
N LEU A 232 9.54 6.03 -28.27
CA LEU A 232 9.48 4.56 -28.46
C LEU A 232 8.80 3.80 -27.30
N ALA A 233 8.46 4.50 -26.22
CA ALA A 233 7.78 3.95 -25.06
C ALA A 233 6.30 4.33 -25.10
N VAL A 234 5.43 3.38 -24.71
CA VAL A 234 4.02 3.71 -24.45
C VAL A 234 3.91 4.00 -22.97
N GLU A 235 3.54 5.23 -22.65
CA GLU A 235 3.18 5.61 -21.30
C GLU A 235 1.80 5.03 -20.98
N ILE A 236 1.73 4.26 -19.90
CA ILE A 236 0.46 3.71 -19.41
C ILE A 236 0.44 4.01 -17.92
N LEU A 237 -0.58 4.71 -17.44
CA LEU A 237 -0.83 4.80 -16.02
C LEU A 237 -1.30 3.41 -15.56
N ASP A 238 -0.69 2.86 -14.50
CA ASP A 238 -1.29 1.67 -13.87
C ASP A 238 -2.64 2.02 -13.22
N ALA A 239 -3.32 0.98 -12.73
CA ALA A 239 -4.56 1.11 -11.98
C ALA A 239 -4.40 1.97 -10.71
N GLU A 240 -3.16 2.26 -10.30
CA GLU A 240 -2.79 3.07 -9.15
C GLU A 240 -2.27 4.48 -9.53
N GLY A 241 -2.41 4.89 -10.80
CA GLY A 241 -2.05 6.24 -11.28
C GLY A 241 -0.54 6.51 -11.33
N LYS A 242 0.31 5.49 -11.30
CA LYS A 242 1.76 5.65 -11.39
C LYS A 242 2.22 5.63 -12.84
N ALA A 243 3.16 6.54 -13.12
CA ALA A 243 4.09 6.48 -14.25
C ALA A 243 4.62 5.08 -14.51
N ILE A 244 4.14 4.37 -15.53
CA ILE A 244 4.83 3.17 -16.02
C ILE A 244 5.50 3.49 -17.35
N LEU A 245 6.83 3.51 -17.30
CA LEU A 245 7.65 3.45 -18.50
C LEU A 245 7.60 2.03 -19.03
N THR A 246 6.99 1.83 -20.20
CA THR A 246 6.98 0.53 -20.90
C THR A 246 7.94 0.56 -22.07
N LEU A 247 9.04 -0.19 -21.97
CA LEU A 247 9.99 -0.36 -23.06
C LEU A 247 9.69 -1.65 -23.84
N PRO A 248 9.17 -1.58 -25.08
CA PRO A 248 8.87 -2.76 -25.87
C PRO A 248 10.15 -3.39 -26.42
N TRP A 249 10.40 -4.64 -26.05
CA TRP A 249 11.48 -5.42 -26.62
C TRP A 249 11.04 -6.10 -27.92
N LYS A 250 11.73 -5.80 -29.04
CA LYS A 250 11.55 -6.51 -30.32
C LYS A 250 12.65 -7.57 -30.52
N ALA A 251 12.22 -8.78 -30.88
CA ALA A 251 13.04 -9.91 -31.27
C ALA A 251 14.08 -9.57 -32.38
N GLY A 252 15.29 -10.12 -32.29
CA GLY A 252 16.24 -10.22 -33.42
C GLY A 252 17.18 -9.03 -33.70
N LYS A 253 17.06 -7.89 -33.01
CA LYS A 253 18.02 -6.77 -33.10
C LYS A 253 18.47 -6.39 -31.68
N ARG A 254 19.74 -6.66 -31.34
CA ARG A 254 20.36 -6.54 -29.98
C ARG A 254 20.13 -5.16 -29.30
N PRO A 255 20.18 -5.05 -27.95
CA PRO A 255 21.02 -5.81 -27.00
C PRO A 255 20.27 -6.68 -25.97
N THR A 256 21.01 -7.58 -25.31
CA THR A 256 20.58 -8.43 -24.17
C THR A 256 20.40 -7.66 -22.86
N SER A 257 20.29 -6.34 -22.93
CA SER A 257 20.24 -5.40 -21.82
C SER A 257 19.72 -4.07 -22.35
N VAL A 258 18.84 -3.42 -21.60
CA VAL A 258 18.37 -2.06 -21.87
C VAL A 258 18.99 -1.16 -20.80
N ALA A 259 19.43 0.04 -21.16
CA ALA A 259 19.93 1.03 -20.22
C ALA A 259 19.08 2.30 -20.34
N TRP A 260 18.77 2.95 -19.21
CA TRP A 260 18.11 4.24 -19.18
C TRP A 260 18.65 5.08 -18.01
N SER A 261 18.38 6.38 -18.02
CA SER A 261 18.89 7.33 -17.02
C SER A 261 17.73 8.03 -16.30
N MET A 262 17.86 8.26 -14.99
CA MET A 262 16.89 9.00 -14.17
C MET A 262 17.60 10.21 -13.53
N GLY A 263 17.09 11.44 -13.68
CA GLY A 263 17.83 12.65 -13.25
C GLY A 263 16.94 13.89 -13.07
N PHE A 264 17.52 15.09 -12.97
CA PHE A 264 16.80 16.38 -12.98
C PHE A 264 17.06 17.12 -14.31
N THR A 265 16.87 16.47 -15.45
CA THR A 265 17.43 16.92 -16.74
C THR A 265 16.38 17.00 -17.86
N GLY A 266 16.74 17.68 -18.95
CA GLY A 266 15.94 17.86 -20.17
C GLY A 266 16.38 17.03 -21.39
N ILE A 267 15.61 17.20 -22.47
CA ILE A 267 15.62 16.72 -23.88
C ILE A 267 15.87 15.22 -24.20
N SER A 268 16.52 14.42 -23.36
CA SER A 268 16.51 12.94 -23.51
C SER A 268 16.54 12.16 -22.19
N HIS A 269 16.29 12.86 -21.10
CA HIS A 269 16.41 12.34 -19.75
C HIS A 269 15.17 12.65 -18.92
N HIS A 270 14.80 11.72 -18.04
CA HIS A 270 13.57 11.80 -17.26
C HIS A 270 13.80 12.57 -15.95
N SER A 271 13.05 13.66 -15.73
CA SER A 271 13.17 14.54 -14.55
C SER A 271 12.42 14.05 -13.29
N PHE A 272 13.06 14.14 -12.10
CA PHE A 272 12.43 13.96 -10.79
C PHE A 272 11.53 15.15 -10.42
N SER A 273 10.30 15.24 -10.94
CA SER A 273 9.44 16.41 -10.64
C SER A 273 8.23 16.12 -9.75
N ALA A 274 8.01 14.89 -9.26
CA ALA A 274 6.79 14.55 -8.52
C ALA A 274 6.98 13.69 -7.25
N LEU A 275 8.20 13.33 -6.87
CA LEU A 275 8.41 12.41 -5.74
C LEU A 275 8.71 13.18 -4.45
N LYS A 276 7.80 13.09 -3.46
CA LYS A 276 8.07 13.54 -2.09
C LYS A 276 9.26 12.76 -1.52
N PRO A 277 10.33 13.41 -1.03
CA PRO A 277 11.43 12.71 -0.40
C PRO A 277 11.03 12.28 1.02
N GLU A 278 10.98 10.98 1.26
CA GLU A 278 11.36 10.44 2.56
C GLU A 278 12.89 10.31 2.55
N ASN A 279 13.59 11.19 3.26
CA ASN A 279 15.03 11.14 3.57
C ASN A 279 15.88 10.27 2.62
N GLY A 280 16.09 10.79 1.42
CA GLY A 280 17.07 10.30 0.47
C GLY A 280 17.03 8.80 0.20
N THR A 281 15.86 8.16 0.22
CA THR A 281 15.69 6.73 -0.09
C THR A 281 14.52 6.55 -1.07
N TYR A 282 14.74 5.82 -2.16
CA TYR A 282 13.81 5.61 -3.26
C TYR A 282 13.68 4.10 -3.47
N ASP A 283 12.46 3.57 -3.44
CA ASP A 283 12.20 2.19 -3.87
C ASP A 283 11.90 2.23 -5.37
N LEU A 284 12.81 1.69 -6.18
CA LEU A 284 12.59 1.52 -7.61
C LEU A 284 12.20 0.08 -7.90
N GLY A 285 10.97 -0.07 -8.39
CA GLY A 285 10.48 -1.33 -8.92
C GLY A 285 10.73 -1.41 -10.42
N CYS A 286 11.09 -2.60 -10.90
CA CYS A 286 11.03 -3.00 -12.30
C CYS A 286 10.22 -4.29 -12.41
N ARG A 287 9.45 -4.45 -13.49
CA ARG A 287 8.69 -5.66 -13.78
C ARG A 287 8.96 -6.08 -15.22
N LEU A 288 9.24 -7.36 -15.42
CA LEU A 288 9.19 -7.98 -16.74
C LEU A 288 7.75 -8.37 -17.02
N VAL A 289 7.16 -7.80 -18.06
CA VAL A 289 5.80 -8.12 -18.49
C VAL A 289 5.85 -8.76 -19.85
N ALA A 290 5.18 -9.90 -20.02
CA ALA A 290 4.92 -10.48 -21.33
C ALA A 290 3.49 -10.17 -21.77
N LEU A 291 3.35 -9.81 -23.05
CA LEU A 291 2.06 -9.64 -23.71
C LEU A 291 1.73 -10.91 -24.50
N GLN A 292 0.73 -11.66 -24.06
CA GLN A 292 0.17 -12.78 -24.81
C GLN A 292 -1.28 -12.43 -25.16
N GLY A 293 -1.51 -12.04 -26.42
CA GLY A 293 -2.76 -11.37 -26.81
C GLY A 293 -2.82 -9.95 -26.25
N THR A 294 -3.96 -9.54 -25.70
CA THR A 294 -4.19 -8.18 -25.17
C THR A 294 -3.94 -8.04 -23.67
N LYS A 295 -3.68 -9.14 -22.94
CA LYS A 295 -3.55 -9.11 -21.48
C LYS A 295 -2.07 -9.16 -21.05
N PRO A 296 -1.55 -8.14 -20.36
CA PRO A 296 -0.20 -8.17 -19.79
C PRO A 296 -0.10 -9.15 -18.61
N ARG A 297 0.99 -9.93 -18.56
CA ARG A 297 1.33 -10.84 -17.46
C ARG A 297 2.70 -10.49 -16.89
N VAL A 298 2.79 -10.23 -15.59
CA VAL A 298 4.07 -10.00 -14.90
C VAL A 298 4.80 -11.33 -14.74
N LEU A 299 5.96 -11.47 -15.38
CA LEU A 299 6.83 -12.64 -15.31
C LEU A 299 7.80 -12.58 -14.13
N LEU A 300 8.47 -11.44 -13.98
CA LEU A 300 9.47 -11.18 -12.95
C LEU A 300 9.26 -9.77 -12.40
N SER A 301 9.62 -9.56 -11.14
CA SER A 301 9.71 -8.22 -10.57
C SER A 301 10.98 -8.10 -9.75
N GLY A 302 11.75 -7.04 -10.01
CA GLY A 302 12.88 -6.65 -9.18
C GLY A 302 12.54 -5.37 -8.44
N ARG A 303 13.00 -5.25 -7.20
CA ARG A 303 13.00 -3.98 -6.47
C ARG A 303 14.40 -3.65 -6.04
N THR A 304 14.73 -2.38 -6.01
CA THR A 304 16.01 -1.91 -5.51
C THR A 304 15.79 -0.60 -4.78
N VAL A 305 16.25 -0.56 -3.54
CA VAL A 305 16.25 0.64 -2.73
C VAL A 305 17.50 1.44 -3.05
N VAL A 306 17.32 2.68 -3.47
CA VAL A 306 18.37 3.61 -3.89
C VAL A 306 18.39 4.76 -2.93
N ARG A 307 19.57 5.18 -2.49
CA ARG A 307 19.66 6.40 -1.69
C ARG A 307 20.14 7.58 -2.54
N VAL A 308 19.41 8.68 -2.52
CA VAL A 308 19.78 9.92 -3.24
C VAL A 308 19.95 11.04 -2.23
N GLN A 309 21.04 11.77 -2.33
CA GLN A 309 21.28 12.91 -1.44
C GLN A 309 20.43 14.09 -1.87
N GLN A 310 19.90 14.85 -0.90
CA GLN A 310 19.18 16.09 -1.19
C GLN A 310 20.16 17.15 -1.74
N PRO A 311 19.72 17.96 -2.73
CA PRO A 311 20.45 19.16 -3.17
C PRO A 311 20.78 20.06 -1.97
N LEU A 312 21.99 20.62 -1.94
CA LEU A 312 22.50 21.40 -0.81
C LEU A 312 22.89 22.81 -1.27
N LEU A 313 22.24 23.85 -0.74
CA LEU A 313 22.59 25.25 -0.99
C LEU A 313 23.65 25.72 0.01
N THR A 314 24.81 26.17 -0.47
CA THR A 314 25.96 26.52 0.41
C THR A 314 26.33 28.00 0.45
N ASP A 315 26.02 28.82 -0.57
CA ASP A 315 26.64 30.15 -0.73
C ASP A 315 25.72 31.27 -1.27
N PHE A 316 24.45 31.36 -0.86
CA PHE A 316 23.50 32.32 -1.46
C PHE A 316 23.59 33.73 -0.88
N ARG A 317 24.17 34.65 -1.65
CA ARG A 317 24.50 36.03 -1.24
C ARG A 317 24.16 37.09 -2.27
N VAL A 318 24.05 38.34 -1.82
CA VAL A 318 23.88 39.53 -2.66
C VAL A 318 25.03 40.50 -2.43
N THR A 319 25.67 40.90 -3.53
CA THR A 319 26.77 41.87 -3.50
C THR A 319 26.38 43.12 -4.29
N TYR A 320 26.62 44.30 -3.73
CA TYR A 320 26.45 45.55 -4.46
C TYR A 320 27.75 45.88 -5.22
N SER A 321 27.64 46.11 -6.53
CA SER A 321 28.78 46.55 -7.34
C SER A 321 28.66 48.06 -7.63
N PRO A 322 29.47 48.92 -6.96
CA PRO A 322 29.42 50.37 -7.14
C PRO A 322 30.00 50.86 -8.48
N GLY A 323 30.25 49.97 -9.45
CA GLY A 323 30.64 50.33 -10.80
C GLY A 323 29.54 51.08 -11.57
N TRP A 324 29.72 51.26 -12.88
CA TRP A 324 29.07 52.29 -13.73
C TRP A 324 27.52 52.32 -13.76
N LEU A 325 26.81 51.42 -13.10
CA LEU A 325 25.34 51.38 -13.03
C LEU A 325 24.76 50.98 -11.66
N GLY A 326 25.56 50.86 -10.59
CA GLY A 326 25.04 50.52 -9.24
C GLY A 326 24.17 49.27 -9.21
N THR A 327 24.70 48.14 -9.69
CA THR A 327 23.92 46.89 -9.85
C THR A 327 24.12 45.96 -8.66
N TYR A 328 23.04 45.32 -8.22
CA TYR A 328 23.10 44.23 -7.26
C TYR A 328 23.42 42.93 -8.01
N ARG A 329 24.25 42.07 -7.43
CA ARG A 329 24.58 40.77 -7.98
C ARG A 329 24.24 39.70 -6.97
N ALA A 330 23.26 38.87 -7.29
CA ALA A 330 22.95 37.67 -6.55
C ALA A 330 23.83 36.51 -7.08
N SER A 331 24.38 35.71 -6.18
CA SER A 331 25.16 34.52 -6.54
C SER A 331 24.98 33.43 -5.51
N GLY A 332 25.11 32.18 -5.92
CA GLY A 332 25.22 31.06 -4.99
C GLY A 332 25.63 29.76 -5.66
N LYS A 333 25.69 28.69 -4.86
CA LYS A 333 26.09 27.37 -5.30
C LYS A 333 25.18 26.29 -4.72
N ILE A 334 24.72 25.41 -5.59
CA ILE A 334 23.89 24.26 -5.24
C ILE A 334 24.70 23.00 -5.50
N LEU A 335 25.16 22.38 -4.42
CA LEU A 335 25.82 21.10 -4.45
C LEU A 335 24.81 19.97 -4.59
N ARG A 336 25.29 18.80 -4.99
CA ARG A 336 24.48 17.58 -5.14
C ARG A 336 23.38 17.72 -6.20
N VAL A 337 23.67 18.53 -7.22
CA VAL A 337 22.89 18.69 -8.44
C VAL A 337 23.80 18.31 -9.60
N THR A 338 23.24 17.67 -10.63
CA THR A 338 24.01 17.28 -11.82
C THR A 338 24.40 18.53 -12.63
N PRO A 339 25.66 18.64 -13.08
CA PRO A 339 26.16 19.74 -13.93
C PRO A 339 25.24 20.10 -15.11
N GLU A 340 24.65 19.08 -15.73
CA GLU A 340 23.84 19.17 -16.95
C GLU A 340 22.35 19.44 -16.69
N ALA A 341 21.96 19.68 -15.44
CA ALA A 341 20.57 19.97 -15.10
C ALA A 341 20.18 21.36 -15.62
N ASP A 342 19.22 21.43 -16.56
CA ASP A 342 18.57 22.69 -17.02
C ASP A 342 17.63 23.22 -15.92
N LEU A 343 18.22 23.50 -14.75
CA LEU A 343 17.55 24.10 -13.61
C LEU A 343 17.52 25.61 -13.82
N ARG A 344 16.35 26.09 -14.23
CA ARG A 344 16.06 27.52 -14.27
C ARG A 344 15.71 28.01 -12.89
N LEU A 345 16.48 28.98 -12.43
CA LEU A 345 16.32 29.67 -11.17
C LEU A 345 15.63 31.00 -11.44
N THR A 346 14.64 31.38 -10.66
CA THR A 346 14.12 32.75 -10.67
C THR A 346 14.65 33.49 -9.46
N ILE A 347 15.35 34.60 -9.67
CA ILE A 347 15.89 35.44 -8.61
C ILE A 347 15.22 36.80 -8.67
N ALA A 348 14.78 37.31 -7.53
CA ALA A 348 14.20 38.65 -7.41
C ALA A 348 14.88 39.47 -6.32
N LEU A 349 15.05 40.77 -6.56
CA LEU A 349 15.58 41.72 -5.58
C LEU A 349 14.46 42.29 -4.73
N VAL A 350 14.67 42.39 -3.41
CA VAL A 350 13.70 42.97 -2.48
C VAL A 350 14.37 44.07 -1.66
N ASP A 351 13.78 45.26 -1.68
CA ASP A 351 14.12 46.36 -0.77
C ASP A 351 13.30 46.23 0.52
N ALA A 352 14.01 46.20 1.66
CA ALA A 352 13.46 46.07 3.00
C ALA A 352 12.35 47.08 3.34
N PHE A 353 12.41 48.28 2.78
CA PHE A 353 11.48 49.37 3.12
C PHE A 353 10.18 49.31 2.32
N THR A 354 10.20 48.80 1.08
CA THR A 354 8.98 48.69 0.26
C THR A 354 8.04 47.60 0.78
N ALA A 355 8.59 46.59 1.47
CA ALA A 355 7.82 45.49 2.06
C ALA A 355 7.03 45.87 3.32
N THR A 356 7.42 46.93 4.04
CA THR A 356 6.87 47.29 5.36
C THR A 356 5.84 48.44 5.32
N VAL A 357 5.76 49.22 4.24
CA VAL A 357 4.97 50.47 4.21
C VAL A 357 3.66 50.37 3.42
N LEU A 358 3.37 49.26 2.72
CA LEU A 358 2.15 49.17 1.92
C LEU A 358 0.90 48.87 2.79
N PRO A 359 -0.11 49.76 2.82
CA PRO A 359 -1.38 49.45 3.46
C PRO A 359 -2.08 48.30 2.72
N PRO A 360 -2.87 47.46 3.41
CA PRO A 360 -3.48 46.24 2.85
C PRO A 360 -4.50 46.44 1.72
N LYS A 361 -4.63 47.66 1.18
CA LYS A 361 -5.55 48.04 0.09
C LYS A 361 -4.87 48.74 -1.10
N ALA A 362 -3.54 48.79 -1.18
CA ALA A 362 -2.87 49.32 -2.38
C ALA A 362 -3.12 48.38 -3.58
N PRO A 363 -3.64 48.85 -4.73
CA PRO A 363 -4.07 47.99 -5.82
C PRO A 363 -2.94 47.45 -6.72
N GLU A 364 -1.68 47.79 -6.50
CA GLU A 364 -0.56 47.20 -7.23
C GLU A 364 0.59 46.87 -6.28
N ALA A 365 0.91 45.58 -6.14
CA ALA A 365 2.13 45.13 -5.47
C ALA A 365 3.36 45.68 -6.21
N PRO A 366 4.45 46.02 -5.51
CA PRO A 366 5.67 46.49 -6.16
C PRO A 366 6.11 45.42 -7.17
N LYS A 367 6.36 45.85 -8.41
CA LYS A 367 6.91 44.98 -9.46
C LYS A 367 8.30 44.53 -9.04
N LEU A 368 8.38 43.35 -8.44
CA LEU A 368 9.66 42.69 -8.17
C LEU A 368 10.32 42.40 -9.52
N GLU A 369 11.52 42.97 -9.74
CA GLU A 369 12.35 42.56 -10.87
C GLU A 369 12.75 41.10 -10.68
N LYS A 370 12.45 40.27 -11.68
CA LYS A 370 12.74 38.84 -11.69
C LYS A 370 13.70 38.53 -12.83
N VAL A 371 14.74 37.78 -12.53
CA VAL A 371 15.71 37.29 -13.53
C VAL A 371 15.73 35.77 -13.50
N GLU A 372 15.62 35.15 -14.67
CA GLU A 372 15.84 33.71 -14.82
C GLU A 372 17.34 33.43 -15.04
N VAL A 373 17.91 32.49 -14.30
CA VAL A 373 19.33 32.09 -14.37
C VAL A 373 19.43 30.57 -14.51
N THR A 374 20.39 30.10 -15.29
CA THR A 374 20.72 28.65 -15.39
C THR A 374 21.92 28.34 -14.50
N LEU A 375 21.95 27.15 -13.90
CA LEU A 375 23.13 26.67 -13.18
C LEU A 375 24.29 26.43 -14.16
N ALA A 376 25.50 26.76 -13.72
CA ALA A 376 26.72 26.30 -14.39
C ALA A 376 26.99 24.82 -14.03
N ASP A 377 27.91 24.19 -14.77
CA ASP A 377 28.29 22.79 -14.59
C ASP A 377 28.73 22.46 -13.14
N ASP A 378 29.30 23.41 -12.42
CA ASP A 378 29.70 23.21 -11.03
C ASP A 378 28.58 23.47 -10.00
N GLY A 379 27.35 23.69 -10.47
CA GLY A 379 26.19 24.05 -9.66
C GLY A 379 26.18 25.52 -9.19
N SER A 380 27.06 26.39 -9.70
CA SER A 380 27.04 27.81 -9.38
C SER A 380 26.01 28.59 -10.21
N PHE A 381 25.53 29.71 -9.68
CA PHE A 381 24.69 30.66 -10.42
C PHE A 381 25.04 32.10 -10.08
N SER A 382 24.80 33.01 -11.02
CA SER A 382 24.87 34.45 -10.78
C SER A 382 23.87 35.23 -11.64
N ALA A 383 23.17 36.18 -11.01
CA ALA A 383 22.27 37.14 -11.66
C ALA A 383 22.70 38.57 -11.32
N ALA A 384 22.69 39.46 -12.31
CA ALA A 384 22.63 40.90 -12.07
C ALA A 384 21.16 41.31 -11.89
N LEU A 385 20.87 42.09 -10.85
CA LEU A 385 19.56 42.57 -10.45
C LEU A 385 19.62 44.10 -10.38
N GLY A 386 18.66 44.79 -11.01
CA GLY A 386 18.60 46.25 -11.06
C GLY A 386 18.53 46.82 -12.48
N ILE A 387 18.00 48.04 -12.56
CA ILE A 387 17.71 48.76 -13.79
C ILE A 387 19.01 49.23 -14.47
N GLY A 388 19.34 48.65 -15.62
CA GLY A 388 20.30 49.19 -16.58
C GLY A 388 19.82 50.48 -17.30
N HIS A 389 18.97 51.28 -16.67
CA HIS A 389 18.40 52.51 -17.23
C HIS A 389 18.47 53.69 -16.24
N PHE A 390 19.59 54.42 -16.31
CA PHE A 390 19.69 55.89 -16.20
C PHE A 390 19.18 56.64 -14.95
N GLN A 391 18.98 56.04 -13.78
CA GLN A 391 18.90 56.81 -12.53
C GLN A 391 19.75 56.17 -11.43
N ALA A 392 20.84 56.84 -11.08
CA ALA A 392 21.61 56.50 -9.89
C ALA A 392 20.66 56.48 -8.68
N PRO A 393 20.74 55.46 -7.81
CA PRO A 393 19.92 55.45 -6.62
C PRO A 393 20.22 56.72 -5.80
N PRO A 394 19.22 57.36 -5.17
CA PRO A 394 19.46 58.58 -4.40
C PRO A 394 20.56 58.33 -3.38
N ALA A 395 21.44 59.32 -3.16
CA ALA A 395 22.67 59.19 -2.34
C ALA A 395 22.44 58.69 -0.89
N ASP A 396 21.18 58.65 -0.45
CA ASP A 396 20.69 58.18 0.85
C ASP A 396 20.28 56.69 0.87
N THR A 397 20.73 55.91 -0.12
CA THR A 397 20.43 54.46 -0.24
C THR A 397 21.56 53.54 0.21
N ASN A 398 22.76 54.06 0.47
CA ASN A 398 23.91 53.26 0.92
C ASN A 398 23.68 52.56 2.28
N ASP A 399 22.70 53.01 3.07
CA ASP A 399 22.35 52.41 4.36
C ASP A 399 21.10 51.50 4.32
N ARG A 400 20.53 51.23 3.13
CA ARG A 400 19.34 50.38 3.01
C ARG A 400 19.73 48.92 2.81
N PRO A 401 19.31 48.00 3.70
CA PRO A 401 19.58 46.58 3.50
C PRO A 401 18.75 46.05 2.33
N VAL A 402 19.42 45.59 1.29
CA VAL A 402 18.81 44.90 0.14
C VAL A 402 19.18 43.42 0.19
N TYR A 403 18.22 42.56 -0.15
CA TYR A 403 18.41 41.11 -0.19
C TYR A 403 17.75 40.53 -1.45
N ALA A 404 18.14 39.32 -1.82
CA ALA A 404 17.54 38.60 -2.94
C ALA A 404 16.70 37.43 -2.43
N ILE A 405 15.66 37.11 -3.17
CA ILE A 405 14.87 35.91 -3.02
C ILE A 405 15.05 35.02 -4.26
N LEU A 406 15.25 33.73 -4.04
CA LEU A 406 15.49 32.70 -5.04
C LEU A 406 14.32 31.72 -5.02
N SER A 407 13.64 31.53 -6.15
CA SER A 407 12.66 30.47 -6.36
C SER A 407 13.13 29.57 -7.48
N PHE A 408 12.67 28.33 -7.41
CA PHE A 408 12.96 27.31 -8.38
C PHE A 408 11.65 26.87 -9.01
N PRO A 409 11.33 27.30 -10.23
CA PRO A 409 10.31 26.64 -11.00
C PRO A 409 10.75 25.20 -11.32
N ALA A 410 10.03 24.20 -10.81
CA ALA A 410 10.03 22.88 -11.42
C ALA A 410 9.54 23.02 -12.87
N ALA A 411 10.19 22.31 -13.81
CA ALA A 411 9.87 22.37 -15.23
C ALA A 411 8.36 22.26 -15.51
N GLU A 412 7.85 23.07 -16.44
CA GLU A 412 6.44 23.04 -16.88
C GLU A 412 6.08 21.66 -17.42
N ARG A 413 5.04 21.02 -16.89
CA ARG A 413 4.61 19.70 -17.36
C ARG A 413 3.24 19.66 -18.02
N THR A 414 2.26 20.45 -17.59
CA THR A 414 0.92 20.50 -18.21
C THR A 414 0.13 21.66 -17.59
N ALA A 415 -0.67 22.37 -18.39
CA ALA A 415 -1.46 23.54 -17.96
C ALA A 415 -0.68 24.79 -17.48
N GLY A 416 0.63 24.88 -17.77
CA GLY A 416 1.41 26.12 -17.58
C GLY A 416 1.74 26.51 -16.13
N VAL A 417 1.62 25.58 -15.16
CA VAL A 417 1.91 25.85 -13.75
C VAL A 417 3.23 25.19 -13.32
N ARG A 418 4.21 26.02 -12.96
CA ARG A 418 5.54 25.62 -12.44
C ARG A 418 5.46 25.32 -10.94
N GLY A 419 6.09 24.22 -10.47
CA GLY A 419 6.19 23.84 -9.04
C GLY A 419 7.41 24.45 -8.33
N ALA A 420 7.62 24.23 -7.03
CA ALA A 420 8.73 24.83 -6.26
C ALA A 420 9.76 23.79 -5.76
N ILE A 421 11.08 24.04 -5.93
CA ILE A 421 12.13 23.16 -5.34
C ILE A 421 12.48 23.49 -3.88
N ALA A 422 12.15 24.69 -3.40
CA ALA A 422 12.56 25.18 -2.08
C ALA A 422 12.30 24.20 -0.91
N PRO A 423 11.19 23.44 -0.87
CA PRO A 423 10.96 22.43 0.18
C PRO A 423 11.92 21.23 0.16
N TYR A 424 12.74 21.08 -0.89
CA TYR A 424 13.60 19.91 -1.14
C TYR A 424 15.09 20.22 -1.08
N LEU A 425 15.48 21.45 -0.75
CA LEU A 425 16.86 21.86 -0.55
C LEU A 425 17.29 21.66 0.90
N ALA A 426 18.42 20.99 1.11
CA ALA A 426 19.16 21.05 2.35
C ALA A 426 19.92 22.38 2.42
N HIS A 427 20.06 22.92 3.62
CA HIS A 427 20.84 24.13 3.88
C HIS A 427 22.12 23.77 4.62
N ASN A 428 23.19 24.52 4.38
CA ASN A 428 24.41 24.40 5.18
C ASN A 428 24.28 25.24 6.46
N ASP A 429 23.89 24.60 7.55
CA ASP A 429 23.63 25.25 8.83
C ASP A 429 24.84 26.02 9.39
N GLU A 430 26.08 25.76 8.96
CA GLU A 430 27.25 26.52 9.41
C GLU A 430 27.32 27.93 8.79
N THR A 431 27.08 28.04 7.48
CA THR A 431 26.92 29.33 6.76
C THR A 431 25.59 30.00 7.11
N PHE A 432 24.57 29.20 7.39
CA PHE A 432 23.22 29.66 7.76
C PHE A 432 22.98 29.60 9.28
N ALA A 433 24.02 29.71 10.11
CA ALA A 433 23.97 29.45 11.57
C ALA A 433 23.04 30.37 12.39
N LEU A 434 22.63 31.52 11.83
CA LEU A 434 21.65 32.42 12.47
C LEU A 434 20.20 31.88 12.45
N TRP A 435 19.98 30.64 11.99
CA TRP A 435 18.66 30.07 11.71
C TRP A 435 18.26 28.86 12.59
N GLU A 436 19.04 28.51 13.63
CA GLU A 436 18.61 27.51 14.61
C GLU A 436 17.39 28.00 15.40
N GLY A 437 16.19 27.53 15.01
CA GLY A 437 14.95 27.70 15.78
C GLY A 437 13.81 28.47 15.11
N GLY A 438 13.93 28.92 13.87
CA GLY A 438 12.83 29.61 13.18
C GLY A 438 13.02 29.73 11.66
N ALA A 439 12.21 29.00 10.90
CA ALA A 439 12.17 29.06 9.43
C ALA A 439 11.07 30.03 8.93
N PRO A 440 11.24 30.64 7.73
CA PRO A 440 10.60 31.90 7.34
C PRO A 440 9.21 31.75 6.71
N THR A 441 8.32 32.75 6.87
CA THR A 441 7.50 33.35 5.80
C THR A 441 6.74 34.62 6.23
N TRP A 442 6.54 35.53 5.27
CA TRP A 442 5.36 36.41 5.16
C TRP A 442 4.37 35.78 4.14
N SER A 443 3.07 35.92 4.38
CA SER A 443 2.02 34.98 3.92
C SER A 443 1.46 35.20 2.51
N SER A 444 1.58 34.18 1.66
CA SER A 444 0.59 33.55 0.75
C SER A 444 1.38 32.75 -0.30
N SER A 445 1.39 31.41 -0.18
CA SER A 445 1.98 30.44 -1.12
C SER A 445 3.52 30.41 -1.37
N ALA A 446 4.38 31.10 -0.61
CA ALA A 446 5.76 31.41 -1.03
C ALA A 446 6.73 30.20 -1.33
N PRO A 447 7.20 30.06 -2.59
CA PRO A 447 8.23 29.09 -3.03
C PRO A 447 9.69 29.62 -3.03
N TRP A 448 10.05 30.56 -2.15
CA TRP A 448 11.28 31.37 -2.26
C TRP A 448 12.24 31.21 -1.05
N ILE A 449 13.55 31.26 -1.29
CA ILE A 449 14.66 31.26 -0.32
C ILE A 449 15.32 32.65 -0.32
N ALA A 450 15.55 33.26 0.84
CA ALA A 450 16.19 34.58 0.93
C ALA A 450 17.72 34.47 1.10
N SER A 451 18.45 35.49 0.65
CA SER A 451 19.91 35.59 0.82
C SER A 451 20.30 35.89 2.27
N GLU A 452 21.57 35.65 2.60
CA GLU A 452 22.11 35.79 3.96
C GLU A 452 21.94 37.20 4.56
N GLU A 453 21.87 38.24 3.73
CA GLU A 453 21.81 39.65 4.13
C GLU A 453 20.40 40.12 4.58
N ALA A 454 19.36 39.28 4.45
CA ALA A 454 17.99 39.66 4.83
C ALA A 454 17.83 39.86 6.36
N PRO A 455 17.15 40.90 6.87
CA PRO A 455 16.96 41.10 8.33
C PRO A 455 16.12 40.02 9.02
N LEU A 456 16.47 39.65 10.26
CA LEU A 456 15.75 38.65 11.10
C LEU A 456 14.23 38.91 11.23
N ALA A 457 13.81 40.17 11.36
CA ALA A 457 12.40 40.53 11.53
C ALA A 457 11.53 40.31 10.27
N MET A 458 12.13 40.29 9.08
CA MET A 458 11.42 39.98 7.83
C MET A 458 11.34 38.48 7.54
N ARG A 459 12.05 37.64 8.32
CA ARG A 459 12.11 36.18 8.18
C ARG A 459 10.99 35.46 8.96
N GLY A 460 9.76 36.01 8.98
CA GLY A 460 8.64 35.69 9.90
C GLY A 460 8.42 34.23 10.36
N LYS A 461 7.76 34.05 11.53
CA LYS A 461 7.55 32.71 12.14
C LYS A 461 6.72 31.76 11.24
N ARG A 462 7.23 30.53 11.06
CA ARG A 462 6.56 29.39 10.43
C ARG A 462 5.07 29.28 10.82
N PRO A 463 4.12 29.35 9.87
CA PRO A 463 2.77 28.88 10.13
C PRO A 463 2.77 27.36 10.37
N PRO A 464 1.90 26.81 11.24
CA PRO A 464 1.82 25.37 11.45
C PRO A 464 1.65 24.66 10.11
N ALA A 465 2.47 23.64 9.87
CA ALA A 465 2.48 22.94 8.60
C ALA A 465 1.06 22.48 8.23
N ALA A 466 0.57 22.93 7.09
CA ALA A 466 -0.65 22.36 6.52
C ALA A 466 -0.38 20.86 6.26
N PRO A 467 -1.13 19.92 6.87
CA PRO A 467 -0.93 18.51 6.61
C PRO A 467 -1.39 18.18 5.19
N VAL A 468 -0.45 18.06 4.25
CA VAL A 468 -0.72 17.64 2.86
C VAL A 468 -0.86 16.13 2.82
N ASN A 469 -2.12 15.71 2.74
CA ASN A 469 -2.62 14.33 2.66
C ASN A 469 -1.84 13.47 1.64
N VAL A 470 -1.40 12.30 2.09
CA VAL A 470 -1.22 11.14 1.21
C VAL A 470 -2.63 10.62 0.94
N LEU A 471 -3.18 10.95 -0.23
CA LEU A 471 -4.43 10.35 -0.68
C LEU A 471 -4.09 8.90 -1.02
N ALA A 472 -4.44 7.95 -0.16
CA ALA A 472 -4.89 6.68 -0.69
C ALA A 472 -6.07 7.05 -1.61
N GLU A 473 -5.97 6.78 -2.91
CA GLU A 473 -7.16 6.88 -3.74
C GLU A 473 -8.25 6.03 -3.08
N PRO A 474 -9.48 6.56 -2.99
CA PRO A 474 -10.56 5.81 -2.40
C PRO A 474 -10.69 4.50 -3.17
N ALA A 475 -10.59 3.38 -2.45
CA ALA A 475 -10.76 2.05 -3.01
C ALA A 475 -11.94 2.07 -4.00
N ASP A 476 -11.60 1.77 -5.25
CA ASP A 476 -12.47 1.55 -6.42
C ASP A 476 -13.93 1.97 -6.17
N LEU A 477 -14.24 3.23 -6.48
CA LEU A 477 -15.65 3.65 -6.49
C LEU A 477 -16.45 2.95 -7.61
N GLY A 478 -15.77 2.36 -8.61
CA GLY A 478 -16.24 1.30 -9.52
C GLY A 478 -17.64 1.40 -10.15
N GLY A 479 -18.31 2.54 -10.02
CA GLY A 479 -19.76 2.65 -10.13
C GLY A 479 -20.24 4.08 -9.90
N ASP A 480 -21.55 4.23 -9.83
CA ASP A 480 -22.20 5.54 -9.71
C ASP A 480 -21.71 6.29 -8.45
N PRO A 481 -21.10 7.49 -8.59
CA PRO A 481 -20.63 8.28 -7.45
C PRO A 481 -21.78 8.76 -6.53
N TYR A 482 -23.04 8.62 -6.96
CA TYR A 482 -24.25 8.90 -6.18
C TYR A 482 -25.02 7.62 -5.79
N GLY A 483 -24.49 6.44 -6.12
CA GLY A 483 -25.09 5.15 -5.80
C GLY A 483 -25.35 4.96 -4.29
N PRO A 484 -26.21 4.02 -3.90
CA PRO A 484 -26.60 3.85 -2.50
C PRO A 484 -25.42 3.42 -1.63
N LEU A 485 -25.32 4.00 -0.42
CA LEU A 485 -24.45 3.46 0.61
C LEU A 485 -25.07 2.17 1.16
N THR A 486 -24.45 1.03 0.91
CA THR A 486 -24.86 -0.25 1.49
C THR A 486 -24.04 -0.59 2.73
N ALA A 487 -24.59 -1.40 3.63
CA ALA A 487 -23.89 -1.89 4.81
C ALA A 487 -22.61 -2.68 4.45
N ASP A 488 -22.58 -3.34 3.30
CA ASP A 488 -21.39 -4.03 2.77
C ASP A 488 -20.24 -3.07 2.45
N ILE A 489 -20.54 -1.95 1.78
CA ILE A 489 -19.55 -0.91 1.47
C ILE A 489 -19.00 -0.32 2.78
N ALA A 490 -19.89 0.05 3.70
CA ALA A 490 -19.50 0.59 5.00
C ALA A 490 -18.66 -0.40 5.80
N TYR A 491 -19.05 -1.68 5.86
CA TYR A 491 -18.27 -2.72 6.54
C TYR A 491 -16.89 -2.91 5.92
N GLY A 492 -16.76 -2.86 4.58
CA GLY A 492 -15.47 -2.91 3.89
C GLY A 492 -14.52 -1.81 4.35
N ASP A 493 -15.03 -0.57 4.43
CA ASP A 493 -14.27 0.59 4.93
C ASP A 493 -13.89 0.43 6.40
N LEU A 494 -14.84 0.05 7.25
CA LEU A 494 -14.62 -0.15 8.69
C LEU A 494 -13.59 -1.25 8.94
N ARG A 495 -13.66 -2.37 8.23
CA ARG A 495 -12.70 -3.47 8.35
C ARG A 495 -11.29 -3.03 7.97
N ALA A 496 -11.14 -2.21 6.94
CA ALA A 496 -9.83 -1.68 6.53
C ALA A 496 -9.23 -0.75 7.61
N TRP A 497 -10.06 0.04 8.28
CA TRP A 497 -9.60 1.12 9.16
C TRP A 497 -9.67 0.86 10.67
N GLU A 498 -10.55 0.00 11.15
CA GLU A 498 -10.61 -0.45 12.55
C GLU A 498 -9.83 -1.74 12.76
N GLY A 499 -9.82 -2.61 11.74
CA GLY A 499 -9.36 -3.98 11.86
C GLY A 499 -10.45 -4.90 12.41
N GLU A 500 -10.16 -6.21 12.42
CA GLU A 500 -11.11 -7.25 12.78
C GLU A 500 -10.47 -8.23 13.77
N TYR A 501 -11.06 -8.36 14.96
CA TYR A 501 -10.58 -9.25 16.02
C TYR A 501 -11.73 -10.11 16.56
N ALA A 502 -11.64 -11.43 16.37
CA ALA A 502 -12.71 -12.34 16.77
C ALA A 502 -12.91 -12.45 18.29
N TYR A 503 -11.93 -12.05 19.10
CA TYR A 503 -11.97 -12.14 20.56
C TYR A 503 -12.05 -10.75 21.20
N MET A 504 -12.53 -10.71 22.45
CA MET A 504 -12.57 -9.48 23.24
C MET A 504 -11.16 -8.98 23.58
N TYR A 505 -10.92 -7.69 23.44
CA TYR A 505 -9.68 -7.01 23.83
C TYR A 505 -9.99 -5.70 24.54
N ARG A 506 -9.02 -5.14 25.27
CA ARG A 506 -9.16 -3.83 25.89
C ARG A 506 -8.54 -2.76 25.02
N ASP A 507 -9.31 -1.74 24.66
CA ASP A 507 -8.83 -0.65 23.81
C ASP A 507 -7.85 0.28 24.55
N SER A 508 -7.19 1.13 23.77
CA SER A 508 -6.23 2.11 24.28
C SER A 508 -6.89 3.41 24.76
N ALA A 509 -8.23 3.49 24.82
CA ALA A 509 -8.90 4.67 25.32
C ALA A 509 -8.54 4.88 26.80
N LYS A 510 -8.65 6.12 27.31
CA LYS A 510 -8.33 6.41 28.71
C LYS A 510 -9.14 5.55 29.68
N GLN A 511 -10.39 5.25 29.33
CA GLN A 511 -11.29 4.37 30.08
C GLN A 511 -10.95 2.88 29.89
N GLY A 512 -10.33 2.51 28.76
CA GLY A 512 -9.91 1.16 28.41
C GLY A 512 -11.11 0.23 28.25
N TYR A 513 -11.96 0.48 27.26
CA TYR A 513 -13.20 -0.26 27.04
C TYR A 513 -12.91 -1.66 26.48
N VAL A 514 -13.80 -2.62 26.75
CA VAL A 514 -13.75 -3.92 26.09
C VAL A 514 -14.37 -3.81 24.71
N THR A 515 -13.66 -4.32 23.70
CA THR A 515 -14.01 -4.22 22.29
C THR A 515 -13.85 -5.58 21.61
N VAL A 516 -14.67 -5.87 20.60
CA VAL A 516 -14.66 -7.14 19.86
C VAL A 516 -15.08 -6.93 18.39
N GLY A 517 -14.77 -7.89 17.52
CA GLY A 517 -15.16 -7.85 16.11
C GLY A 517 -14.47 -6.71 15.37
N CYS A 518 -15.26 -5.93 14.63
CA CYS A 518 -14.78 -4.78 13.85
C CYS A 518 -14.81 -3.47 14.65
N GLY A 519 -14.28 -3.47 15.88
CA GLY A 519 -14.27 -2.28 16.74
C GLY A 519 -15.57 -2.06 17.55
N LEU A 520 -16.38 -3.10 17.76
CA LEU A 520 -17.61 -3.02 18.55
C LEU A 520 -17.29 -2.89 20.04
N LYS A 521 -17.56 -1.72 20.61
CA LYS A 521 -17.49 -1.47 22.05
C LYS A 521 -18.56 -2.28 22.79
N VAL A 522 -18.17 -2.98 23.85
CA VAL A 522 -19.07 -3.73 24.74
C VAL A 522 -19.18 -2.94 26.05
N ASP A 523 -20.32 -2.28 26.24
CA ASP A 523 -20.49 -1.29 27.32
C ASP A 523 -20.53 -1.91 28.72
N ASP A 524 -21.18 -3.06 28.87
CA ASP A 524 -21.43 -3.70 30.17
C ASP A 524 -21.63 -5.23 30.06
N LEU A 525 -21.90 -5.85 31.21
CA LEU A 525 -22.14 -7.29 31.32
C LEU A 525 -23.45 -7.74 30.65
N ASP A 526 -24.43 -6.86 30.46
CA ASP A 526 -25.67 -7.22 29.76
C ASP A 526 -25.46 -7.18 28.24
N ALA A 527 -24.62 -6.27 27.75
CA ALA A 527 -24.19 -6.21 26.37
C ALA A 527 -23.39 -7.45 25.97
N VAL A 528 -22.43 -7.91 26.80
CA VAL A 528 -21.63 -9.09 26.43
C VAL A 528 -22.46 -10.37 26.33
N VAL A 529 -23.48 -10.52 27.17
CA VAL A 529 -24.33 -11.73 27.17
C VAL A 529 -25.11 -11.89 25.87
N LYS A 530 -25.46 -10.77 25.21
CA LYS A 530 -26.17 -10.74 23.93
C LYS A 530 -25.29 -11.11 22.73
N LEU A 531 -23.97 -11.05 22.86
CA LEU A 531 -23.06 -11.39 21.77
C LEU A 531 -23.10 -12.88 21.45
N PRO A 532 -23.10 -13.30 20.17
CA PRO A 532 -23.10 -14.70 19.76
C PRO A 532 -21.69 -15.33 19.86
N LEU A 533 -21.08 -15.23 21.03
CA LEU A 533 -19.77 -15.81 21.32
C LEU A 533 -19.84 -17.35 21.36
N VAL A 534 -18.87 -17.99 20.74
CA VAL A 534 -18.65 -19.44 20.75
C VAL A 534 -17.28 -19.76 21.34
N ASP A 535 -17.12 -20.96 21.89
CA ASP A 535 -15.81 -21.46 22.28
C ASP A 535 -14.95 -21.75 21.03
N LYS A 536 -13.70 -21.26 21.05
CA LYS A 536 -12.74 -21.30 19.94
C LYS A 536 -12.33 -22.72 19.55
N VAL A 537 -12.40 -23.68 20.48
CA VAL A 537 -11.93 -25.06 20.27
C VAL A 537 -13.03 -25.93 19.71
N ASN A 538 -14.23 -25.87 20.31
CA ASN A 538 -15.32 -26.78 19.96
C ASN A 538 -16.48 -26.12 19.19
N GLY A 539 -16.48 -24.79 19.05
CA GLY A 539 -17.50 -24.03 18.34
C GLY A 539 -18.86 -23.96 19.04
N VAL A 540 -18.96 -24.43 20.29
CA VAL A 540 -20.22 -24.45 21.04
C VAL A 540 -20.58 -23.03 21.51
N PRO A 541 -21.86 -22.61 21.40
CA PRO A 541 -22.31 -21.33 21.95
C PRO A 541 -21.99 -21.19 23.44
N ALA A 542 -21.34 -20.09 23.82
CA ALA A 542 -21.01 -19.82 25.20
C ALA A 542 -22.27 -19.49 26.02
N SER A 543 -22.32 -19.97 27.25
CA SER A 543 -23.35 -19.61 28.23
C SER A 543 -23.19 -18.15 28.69
N ALA A 544 -24.25 -17.57 29.26
CA ALA A 544 -24.20 -16.21 29.80
C ALA A 544 -23.13 -16.05 30.91
N ALA A 545 -22.91 -17.08 31.73
CA ALA A 545 -21.89 -17.06 32.78
C ALA A 545 -20.48 -17.03 32.19
N GLU A 546 -20.20 -17.84 31.17
CA GLU A 546 -18.90 -17.86 30.48
C GLU A 546 -18.58 -16.52 29.81
N LYS A 547 -19.57 -15.90 29.16
CA LYS A 547 -19.41 -14.59 28.53
C LYS A 547 -19.07 -13.50 29.55
N ARG A 548 -19.76 -13.47 30.69
CA ARG A 548 -19.46 -12.53 31.79
C ARG A 548 -18.07 -12.74 32.36
N ALA A 549 -17.69 -13.98 32.65
CA ALA A 549 -16.37 -14.29 33.16
C ALA A 549 -15.24 -13.92 32.17
N ALA A 550 -15.46 -14.13 30.87
CA ALA A 550 -14.51 -13.73 29.83
C ALA A 550 -14.37 -12.20 29.75
N PHE A 551 -15.49 -11.47 29.83
CA PHE A 551 -15.49 -10.01 29.85
C PHE A 551 -14.71 -9.45 31.05
N GLU A 552 -15.01 -9.94 32.25
CA GLU A 552 -14.34 -9.52 33.48
C GLU A 552 -12.84 -9.80 33.44
N ARG A 553 -12.42 -10.94 32.87
CA ARG A 553 -11.01 -11.27 32.69
C ARG A 553 -10.31 -10.27 31.76
N VAL A 554 -10.88 -9.99 30.59
CA VAL A 554 -10.32 -8.99 29.66
C VAL A 554 -10.28 -7.60 30.29
N MET A 555 -11.27 -7.26 31.13
CA MET A 555 -11.34 -5.99 31.85
C MET A 555 -10.21 -5.81 32.88
N GLN A 556 -9.70 -6.91 33.43
CA GLN A 556 -8.58 -6.94 34.39
C GLN A 556 -7.20 -6.89 33.71
N GLU A 557 -7.11 -7.19 32.42
CA GLU A 557 -5.84 -7.14 31.68
C GLU A 557 -5.30 -5.70 31.55
N PRO A 558 -3.96 -5.51 31.48
CA PRO A 558 -3.35 -4.20 31.34
C PRO A 558 -3.90 -3.42 30.14
N ARG A 559 -4.13 -2.12 30.32
CA ARG A 559 -4.35 -1.20 29.20
C ARG A 559 -3.03 -1.10 28.41
N HIS A 560 -3.10 -0.88 27.09
CA HIS A 560 -1.93 -0.73 26.18
C HIS A 560 -1.28 -1.99 25.61
N ALA A 561 -1.78 -3.20 25.90
CA ALA A 561 -1.44 -4.34 25.06
C ALA A 561 -2.06 -4.14 23.65
N THR A 562 -1.36 -4.57 22.60
CA THR A 562 -1.94 -4.56 21.25
C THR A 562 -3.15 -5.49 21.22
N ALA A 563 -4.18 -5.21 20.42
CA ALA A 563 -5.34 -6.09 20.29
C ALA A 563 -4.93 -7.56 20.00
N ARG A 564 -3.85 -7.76 19.23
CA ARG A 564 -3.27 -9.10 18.98
C ARG A 564 -2.84 -9.85 20.25
N GLY A 565 -2.36 -9.13 21.26
CA GLY A 565 -1.91 -9.71 22.54
C GLY A 565 -3.02 -10.31 23.41
N TYR A 566 -4.29 -10.08 23.08
CA TYR A 566 -5.45 -10.61 23.81
C TYR A 566 -5.92 -11.98 23.30
N ALA A 567 -5.37 -12.48 22.19
CA ALA A 567 -5.84 -13.69 21.52
C ALA A 567 -5.86 -14.95 22.40
N ASP A 568 -4.95 -15.00 23.39
CA ASP A 568 -4.80 -16.13 24.32
C ASP A 568 -5.45 -15.86 25.69
N ARG A 569 -6.12 -14.71 25.87
CA ARG A 569 -6.74 -14.29 27.14
C ARG A 569 -8.19 -14.75 27.28
N THR A 570 -8.80 -15.16 26.18
CA THR A 570 -10.15 -15.72 26.16
C THR A 570 -10.22 -16.86 25.14
N ASN A 571 -10.97 -17.91 25.50
CA ASN A 571 -11.32 -18.98 24.57
C ASN A 571 -12.62 -18.67 23.82
N LEU A 572 -13.27 -17.54 24.11
CA LEU A 572 -14.52 -17.14 23.45
C LEU A 572 -14.23 -16.20 22.28
N VAL A 573 -14.81 -16.52 21.13
CA VAL A 573 -14.67 -15.78 19.87
C VAL A 573 -16.03 -15.57 19.20
N LEU A 574 -16.15 -14.52 18.39
CA LEU A 574 -17.20 -14.38 17.38
C LEU A 574 -16.82 -15.16 16.13
N THR A 575 -17.80 -15.77 15.48
CA THR A 575 -17.61 -16.28 14.11
C THR A 575 -17.46 -15.12 13.14
N LYS A 576 -16.83 -15.36 11.99
CA LYS A 576 -16.66 -14.33 10.96
C LYS A 576 -18.01 -13.74 10.52
N ASP A 577 -19.01 -14.58 10.32
CA ASP A 577 -20.35 -14.14 9.92
C ASP A 577 -21.01 -13.28 11.01
N ALA A 578 -20.82 -13.63 12.29
CA ALA A 578 -21.31 -12.82 13.40
C ALA A 578 -20.64 -11.44 13.46
N ILE A 579 -19.33 -11.35 13.19
CA ILE A 579 -18.62 -10.06 13.14
C ILE A 579 -19.20 -9.18 12.03
N ILE A 580 -19.37 -9.75 10.83
CA ILE A 580 -19.93 -9.05 9.67
C ILE A 580 -21.34 -8.56 9.99
N SER A 581 -22.23 -9.44 10.47
CA SER A 581 -23.61 -9.08 10.79
C SER A 581 -23.70 -7.99 11.85
N LEU A 582 -22.96 -8.10 12.96
CA LEU A 582 -22.96 -7.08 14.02
C LEU A 582 -22.46 -5.72 13.53
N ALA A 583 -21.42 -5.68 12.69
CA ALA A 583 -20.90 -4.44 12.15
C ALA A 583 -21.91 -3.77 11.21
N LYS A 584 -22.54 -4.54 10.32
CA LYS A 584 -23.59 -4.05 9.41
C LYS A 584 -24.82 -3.55 10.16
N GLU A 585 -25.31 -4.31 11.14
CA GLU A 585 -26.43 -3.91 11.99
C GLU A 585 -26.13 -2.59 12.72
N LEU A 586 -24.91 -2.40 13.20
CA LEU A 586 -24.52 -1.15 13.87
C LEU A 586 -24.52 0.05 12.91
N VAL A 587 -24.06 -0.14 11.67
CA VAL A 587 -24.13 0.90 10.63
C VAL A 587 -25.58 1.27 10.35
N ASP A 588 -26.42 0.28 10.07
CA ASP A 588 -27.80 0.48 9.62
C ASP A 588 -28.74 0.97 10.72
N GLN A 589 -28.60 0.45 11.94
CA GLN A 589 -29.53 0.73 13.04
C GLN A 589 -29.12 1.94 13.87
N ARG A 590 -27.84 2.32 13.86
CA ARG A 590 -27.32 3.41 14.70
C ARG A 590 -26.70 4.54 13.89
N PHE A 591 -25.64 4.28 13.14
CA PHE A 591 -24.85 5.39 12.58
C PHE A 591 -25.55 6.10 11.42
N VAL A 592 -26.11 5.37 10.46
CA VAL A 592 -26.84 5.97 9.34
C VAL A 592 -28.07 6.77 9.81
N PRO A 593 -28.95 6.24 10.69
CA PRO A 593 -30.09 6.99 11.22
C PRO A 593 -29.68 8.26 11.98
N GLU A 594 -28.62 8.20 12.79
CA GLU A 594 -28.13 9.38 13.51
C GLU A 594 -27.53 10.43 12.56
N LEU A 595 -26.81 10.02 11.52
CA LEU A 595 -26.31 10.93 10.48
C LEU A 595 -27.44 11.59 9.71
N LYS A 596 -28.51 10.83 9.38
CA LYS A 596 -29.74 11.38 8.79
C LYS A 596 -30.40 12.42 9.70
N LYS A 597 -30.41 12.21 11.02
CA LYS A 597 -30.90 13.23 11.98
C LYS A 597 -30.01 14.48 12.01
N ILE A 598 -28.69 14.34 11.85
CA ILE A 598 -27.75 15.46 11.89
C ILE A 598 -27.84 16.30 10.60
N TYR A 599 -27.87 15.66 9.44
CA TYR A 599 -27.77 16.35 8.15
C TYR A 599 -29.13 16.54 7.44
N GLY A 600 -30.18 15.86 7.90
CA GLY A 600 -31.46 15.74 7.22
C GLY A 600 -31.48 14.50 6.33
N GLU A 601 -32.56 13.72 6.37
CA GLU A 601 -32.64 12.44 5.66
C GLU A 601 -32.47 12.58 4.14
N GLN A 602 -33.28 13.43 3.50
CA GLN A 602 -33.18 13.69 2.05
C GLN A 602 -31.82 14.27 1.66
N ALA A 603 -31.29 15.19 2.47
CA ALA A 603 -30.00 15.79 2.21
C ALA A 603 -28.88 14.74 2.29
N PHE A 604 -28.85 13.92 3.33
CA PHE A 604 -27.86 12.86 3.50
C PHE A 604 -27.90 11.86 2.34
N ASP A 605 -29.09 11.41 1.95
CA ASP A 605 -29.25 10.43 0.87
C ASP A 605 -28.81 11.00 -0.50
N SER A 606 -28.92 12.32 -0.70
CA SER A 606 -28.43 13.03 -1.89
C SER A 606 -26.92 13.31 -1.91
N PHE A 607 -26.19 13.06 -0.81
CA PHE A 607 -24.75 13.29 -0.80
C PHE A 607 -24.03 12.25 -1.69
N PRO A 608 -22.92 12.64 -2.34
CA PRO A 608 -22.07 11.67 -3.03
C PRO A 608 -21.70 10.50 -2.11
N LEU A 609 -21.62 9.29 -2.67
CA LEU A 609 -21.31 8.07 -1.95
C LEU A 609 -20.01 8.21 -1.13
N CYS A 610 -19.00 8.86 -1.69
CA CYS A 610 -17.75 9.14 -0.98
C CYS A 610 -17.95 9.97 0.30
N VAL A 611 -18.83 10.99 0.27
CA VAL A 611 -19.16 11.80 1.45
C VAL A 611 -19.86 10.94 2.50
N ARG A 612 -20.86 10.14 2.10
CA ARG A 612 -21.57 9.24 3.02
C ARG A 612 -20.64 8.22 3.68
N ARG A 613 -19.72 7.63 2.92
CA ARG A 613 -18.66 6.73 3.43
C ARG A 613 -17.80 7.42 4.50
N ALA A 614 -17.30 8.63 4.21
CA ALA A 614 -16.49 9.40 5.16
C ALA A 614 -17.25 9.72 6.45
N LEU A 615 -18.53 10.11 6.34
CA LEU A 615 -19.38 10.45 7.48
C LEU A 615 -19.65 9.23 8.37
N VAL A 616 -19.96 8.06 7.79
CA VAL A 616 -20.16 6.82 8.55
C VAL A 616 -18.89 6.40 9.28
N ASP A 617 -17.72 6.44 8.62
CA ASP A 617 -16.46 6.11 9.27
C ASP A 617 -16.11 7.07 10.43
N MET A 618 -16.39 8.37 10.27
CA MET A 618 -16.21 9.35 11.34
C MET A 618 -17.18 9.13 12.50
N ALA A 619 -18.45 8.85 12.20
CA ALA A 619 -19.45 8.52 13.20
C ALA A 619 -19.07 7.25 13.98
N TYR A 620 -18.53 6.25 13.30
CA TYR A 620 -18.05 5.01 13.92
C TYR A 620 -16.87 5.27 14.87
N ASN A 621 -15.88 6.01 14.39
CA ASN A 621 -14.62 6.22 15.10
C ASN A 621 -14.72 7.18 16.29
N ALA A 622 -15.53 8.23 16.19
CA ALA A 622 -15.61 9.30 17.18
C ALA A 622 -16.97 9.41 17.87
N GLY A 623 -17.98 8.65 17.42
CA GLY A 623 -19.37 8.80 17.83
C GLY A 623 -20.05 10.00 17.16
N THR A 624 -21.39 9.99 17.16
CA THR A 624 -22.21 11.04 16.53
C THR A 624 -22.47 12.25 17.44
N GLY A 625 -22.24 12.12 18.76
CA GLY A 625 -22.51 13.18 19.74
C GLY A 625 -21.75 14.48 19.45
N ASN A 626 -20.45 14.37 19.18
CA ASN A 626 -19.60 15.53 18.93
C ASN A 626 -19.72 16.07 17.49
N MET A 627 -20.27 15.28 16.55
CA MET A 627 -20.37 15.70 15.14
C MET A 627 -21.23 16.95 14.96
N LYS A 628 -22.23 17.15 15.83
CA LYS A 628 -23.11 18.32 15.78
C LYS A 628 -22.37 19.64 16.05
N GLU A 629 -21.26 19.57 16.78
CA GLU A 629 -20.47 20.72 17.22
C GLU A 629 -19.29 21.01 16.29
N TRP A 630 -19.01 20.12 15.34
CA TRP A 630 -17.89 20.31 14.41
C TRP A 630 -18.22 21.36 13.35
N ASN A 631 -17.31 22.31 13.12
CA ASN A 631 -17.39 23.28 12.02
C ASN A 631 -17.65 22.61 10.66
N MET A 632 -17.06 21.43 10.47
CA MET A 632 -17.28 20.57 9.30
C MET A 632 -18.77 20.33 9.01
N THR A 633 -19.63 20.20 10.02
CA THR A 633 -21.06 19.95 9.84
C THR A 633 -21.76 21.09 9.12
N GLY A 634 -21.35 22.34 9.36
CA GLY A 634 -21.82 23.49 8.60
C GLY A 634 -21.43 23.41 7.12
N HIS A 635 -20.16 23.08 6.84
CA HIS A 635 -19.67 22.93 5.46
C HIS A 635 -20.31 21.76 4.70
N ILE A 636 -20.55 20.63 5.37
CA ILE A 636 -21.25 19.48 4.77
C ILE A 636 -22.68 19.87 4.38
N ARG A 637 -23.42 20.57 5.25
CA ARG A 637 -24.78 21.05 4.92
C ARG A 637 -24.79 22.02 3.75
N GLN A 638 -23.76 22.85 3.62
CA GLN A 638 -23.57 23.78 2.51
C GLN A 638 -23.00 23.12 1.24
N ARG A 639 -22.74 21.80 1.26
CA ARG A 639 -22.06 21.07 0.18
C ARG A 639 -20.69 21.65 -0.18
N ALA A 640 -20.04 22.33 0.77
CA ALA A 640 -18.73 22.93 0.63
C ALA A 640 -17.63 21.89 0.94
N TRP A 641 -17.53 20.87 0.08
CA TRP A 641 -16.77 19.64 0.36
C TRP A 641 -15.28 19.88 0.65
N GLN A 642 -14.65 20.81 -0.07
CA GLN A 642 -13.24 21.15 0.14
C GLN A 642 -13.01 21.84 1.50
N LEU A 643 -13.95 22.69 1.96
CA LEU A 643 -13.89 23.28 3.29
C LEU A 643 -14.13 22.22 4.37
N ALA A 644 -15.09 21.32 4.14
CA ALA A 644 -15.31 20.19 5.04
C ALA A 644 -14.08 19.28 5.17
N ALA A 645 -13.32 19.06 4.09
CA ALA A 645 -12.08 18.29 4.11
C ALA A 645 -11.03 18.91 5.05
N ASN A 646 -10.94 20.24 5.11
CA ASN A 646 -9.99 20.92 5.99
C ASN A 646 -10.36 20.77 7.48
N GLU A 647 -11.66 20.64 7.76
CA GLU A 647 -12.23 20.51 9.12
C GLU A 647 -12.38 19.04 9.59
N VAL A 648 -11.87 18.06 8.85
CA VAL A 648 -11.86 16.65 9.31
C VAL A 648 -11.12 16.57 10.66
N PRO A 649 -11.74 15.99 11.72
CA PRO A 649 -11.15 15.96 13.05
C PRO A 649 -9.76 15.33 13.12
N THR A 650 -8.93 15.86 14.00
CA THR A 650 -7.55 15.41 14.19
C THR A 650 -7.42 14.12 15.01
N ALA A 651 -8.49 13.63 15.64
CA ALA A 651 -8.48 12.37 16.37
C ALA A 651 -8.31 11.16 15.42
N GLY A 652 -7.45 10.21 15.80
CA GLY A 652 -7.21 8.95 15.07
C GLY A 652 -5.92 8.92 14.23
N ARG A 653 -5.73 7.80 13.51
CA ARG A 653 -4.56 7.53 12.65
C ARG A 653 -4.45 8.54 11.51
N GLN A 654 -3.23 8.94 11.14
CA GLN A 654 -3.01 9.93 10.08
C GLN A 654 -3.50 9.44 8.72
N GLU A 655 -3.31 8.17 8.37
CA GLU A 655 -3.74 7.63 7.09
C GLU A 655 -5.27 7.63 6.97
N ARG A 656 -5.98 7.22 8.04
CA ARG A 656 -7.45 7.22 8.07
C ARG A 656 -8.03 8.63 7.91
N ARG A 657 -7.41 9.63 8.55
CA ARG A 657 -7.77 11.04 8.37
C ARG A 657 -7.56 11.50 6.94
N ALA A 658 -6.41 11.16 6.34
CA ALA A 658 -6.11 11.51 4.96
C ALA A 658 -7.11 10.87 3.97
N TRP A 659 -7.53 9.63 4.22
CA TRP A 659 -8.57 8.95 3.45
C TRP A 659 -9.93 9.64 3.56
N ARG A 660 -10.40 10.02 4.76
CA ARG A 660 -11.65 10.80 4.91
C ARG A 660 -11.60 12.11 4.12
N ARG A 661 -10.47 12.80 4.17
CA ARG A 661 -10.24 14.04 3.40
C ARG A 661 -10.25 13.79 1.90
N SER A 662 -9.69 12.67 1.45
CA SER A 662 -9.70 12.28 0.04
C SER A 662 -11.12 12.15 -0.51
N LEU A 663 -12.01 11.50 0.25
CA LEU A 663 -13.40 11.30 -0.15
C LEU A 663 -14.15 12.63 -0.29
N LEU A 664 -13.91 13.56 0.64
CA LEU A 664 -14.50 14.90 0.59
C LEU A 664 -13.92 15.76 -0.53
N ASN A 665 -12.61 15.70 -0.79
CA ASN A 665 -12.00 16.40 -1.92
C ASN A 665 -12.46 15.83 -3.27
N PHE A 666 -12.61 14.51 -3.38
CA PHE A 666 -13.16 13.88 -4.58
C PHE A 666 -14.59 14.36 -4.84
N ALA A 667 -15.42 14.48 -3.80
CA ALA A 667 -16.76 15.04 -3.91
C ALA A 667 -16.77 16.48 -4.49
N ALA A 668 -15.73 17.28 -4.22
CA ALA A 668 -15.59 18.62 -4.79
C ALA A 668 -15.33 18.63 -6.30
N SER A 669 -14.79 17.53 -6.84
CA SER A 669 -14.53 17.37 -8.28
C SER A 669 -15.72 16.81 -9.07
N LEU A 670 -16.73 16.27 -8.39
CA LEU A 670 -17.90 15.70 -9.06
C LEU A 670 -18.80 16.80 -9.66
N PRO A 671 -19.39 16.55 -10.84
CA PRO A 671 -20.38 17.46 -11.41
C PRO A 671 -21.56 17.61 -10.43
N ARG A 672 -22.02 18.85 -10.21
CA ARG A 672 -23.22 19.07 -9.40
C ARG A 672 -24.39 18.36 -10.08
N GLU A 673 -25.18 17.59 -9.31
CA GLU A 673 -26.46 17.09 -9.78
C GLU A 673 -27.27 18.26 -10.33
N THR A 674 -27.52 18.24 -11.64
CA THR A 674 -28.53 19.09 -12.24
C THR A 674 -29.85 18.41 -11.92
N HIS A 675 -30.50 18.83 -10.83
CA HIS A 675 -31.89 18.45 -10.62
C HIS A 675 -32.70 19.09 -11.75
N THR A 676 -32.98 18.31 -12.79
CA THR A 676 -34.13 18.58 -13.67
C THR A 676 -35.37 18.45 -12.79
N SER A 677 -35.97 19.60 -12.52
CA SER A 677 -37.18 19.80 -11.74
C SER A 677 -38.34 18.90 -12.16
#